data_AF-A0A6P8YIN8-F1
#
_entry.id   AF-A0A6P8YIN8-F1
#
_cell.length_a   1.000
_cell.length_b   1.000
_cell.length_c   1.000
_cell.angle_alpha   90.00
_cell.angle_beta   90.00
_cell.angle_gamma   90.00
#
_symmetry.space_group_name_H-M   'P 1'
#
loop_
_entity.id
_entity.type
_entity.pdbx_description
1 polymer ?
#
loop_
_entity_poly.entity_id
_entity_poly.type
_entity_poly.pdbx_seq_one_letter_code
_entity_poly.pdbx_strand_id
1 'polypeptide(L)'
;MPSGNVDKPVIEDNRDGTVCVKYEPREEGLHELAVKYNGEHVQGSPFKFHVDSLSSGYVTAYGPGLTHGVCGEPGNFTISTKGSGAGGLSMAVEGPSKAEISCHDNKDGTVSVSYLPTAPGEYKITVKFGDKHIKGSPYNAKITGEGRKRNQISVGSCSEVSLPGKVSEQDIRSLNASIQAPSGLEEPCFLKKLPNNNLGISFTPREVGEHVVSVKRMGKHITNSPFKITVADKEVGDAKKVKVTGNALKDGKTHVDNTFTVDTRNAGYGGLSLSIEGPSKAEIQCQDKEDGTLNISYKPTEPGYYIVNLKFADHHVEGSPFTVKVQGEGSNRQREKIQRQREAVPITEVGSECKLTFKMPGVTSLDLSSTVTSPGGVTEDAEINEVEDGLYAVHFVPKELGVHTVSVRYKEMHIPGSPFQFTVGPLRDGGAHRVHAGGPGLERGEAGQPTEFNVWTREAGAGSLAISVEGPSKAEIDFKDRKDGSCYVSYRVGDPGEYRVGIKFNDQHIPDSPYKVYISPAMGDAHKLEVAQFPTDVQVDKPAQFLVHKNGAKGELDAKIVSPGGSEDDCFIQLIDQDTYSVRFMPRENGVNSIHSKFNGVHIPGSPFRIKVGKEDADPAAVHAVGNGLGEVKTGHKTDFIVDTCAAGAGTLAVTIDGPSKVSMDCTEVEEGYKVRYTPLVPGDYYISVKYNSYHIVGSPFKVTCTGEDLAERGAQESSSVVVETVHKVSKSRVQGPTLPHFKSDASKVTCKGMGLKKAYLQKQNQFTVHAGDAGNNILYVGMYGPKGPCEECFIKHMGRNNYQVNYVVRERGDYIVLVKWGDEHIPGSPFKVDV
;
A
#
# COMPACT_ATOMS: atom_id res chain seq x y z
N MET A 1 15.28 -11.33 29.83
CA MET A 1 14.43 -11.67 31.00
C MET A 1 13.85 -10.39 31.59
N PRO A 2 12.73 -10.43 32.33
CA PRO A 2 12.10 -9.26 32.96
C PRO A 2 13.06 -8.43 33.82
N SER A 3 14.03 -9.08 34.47
CA SER A 3 15.10 -8.44 35.24
C SER A 3 16.11 -7.64 34.40
N GLY A 4 16.03 -7.68 33.07
CA GLY A 4 17.06 -7.18 32.16
C GLY A 4 18.23 -8.14 31.93
N ASN A 5 18.29 -9.26 32.65
CA ASN A 5 19.30 -10.30 32.43
C ASN A 5 19.09 -11.00 31.08
N VAL A 6 20.21 -11.41 30.46
CA VAL A 6 20.24 -12.11 29.18
C VAL A 6 20.56 -13.58 29.44
N ASP A 7 19.68 -14.47 29.00
CA ASP A 7 19.95 -15.91 28.96
C ASP A 7 20.13 -16.36 27.51
N LYS A 8 20.88 -17.44 27.28
CA LYS A 8 21.08 -18.01 25.96
C LYS A 8 20.21 -19.24 25.80
N PRO A 9 19.18 -19.20 24.93
CA PRO A 9 18.36 -20.37 24.68
C PRO A 9 19.16 -21.45 23.94
N VAL A 10 18.71 -22.69 24.04
CA VAL A 10 19.26 -23.81 23.26
C VAL A 10 18.70 -23.71 21.86
N ILE A 11 19.57 -23.45 20.89
CA ILE A 11 19.21 -23.38 19.48
C ILE A 11 19.50 -24.75 18.86
N GLU A 12 18.44 -25.42 18.43
CA GLU A 12 18.50 -26.68 17.72
C GLU A 12 18.08 -26.42 16.28
N ASP A 13 19.02 -26.52 15.34
CA ASP A 13 18.71 -26.49 13.92
C ASP A 13 17.95 -27.78 13.58
N ASN A 14 16.67 -27.63 13.19
CA ASN A 14 15.82 -28.75 12.79
C ASN A 14 16.24 -29.29 11.42
N ARG A 15 17.13 -28.57 10.72
CA ARG A 15 17.72 -28.86 9.41
C ARG A 15 16.66 -29.07 8.33
N ASP A 16 15.47 -28.53 8.52
CA ASP A 16 14.32 -28.54 7.61
C ASP A 16 14.01 -27.09 7.16
N GLY A 17 15.01 -26.22 7.18
CA GLY A 17 14.84 -24.79 6.95
C GLY A 17 14.23 -24.03 8.14
N THR A 18 13.84 -24.73 9.21
CA THR A 18 13.43 -24.11 10.48
C THR A 18 14.47 -24.34 11.57
N VAL A 19 14.46 -23.48 12.59
CA VAL A 19 15.34 -23.59 13.76
C VAL A 19 14.46 -23.58 15.01
N CYS A 20 14.59 -24.61 15.86
CA CYS A 20 13.90 -24.67 17.13
C CYS A 20 14.73 -23.96 18.20
N VAL A 21 14.13 -22.95 18.83
CA VAL A 21 14.70 -22.27 19.98
C VAL A 21 14.01 -22.82 21.24
N LYS A 22 14.73 -23.58 22.06
CA LYS A 22 14.27 -24.10 23.34
C LYS A 22 14.76 -23.20 24.47
N TYR A 23 13.84 -22.75 25.31
CA TYR A 23 14.14 -21.88 26.43
C TYR A 23 13.34 -22.29 27.66
N GLU A 24 14.01 -22.46 28.79
CA GLU A 24 13.38 -22.69 30.09
C GLU A 24 13.44 -21.40 30.91
N PRO A 25 12.34 -20.64 30.97
CA PRO A 25 12.32 -19.38 31.70
C PRO A 25 12.43 -19.62 33.21
N ARG A 26 13.25 -18.80 33.88
CA ARG A 26 13.51 -18.90 35.34
C ARG A 26 12.90 -17.75 36.14
N GLU A 27 12.35 -16.76 35.46
CA GLU A 27 11.72 -15.58 36.07
C GLU A 27 10.24 -15.51 35.66
N GLU A 28 9.42 -14.94 36.53
CA GLU A 28 8.03 -14.62 36.21
C GLU A 28 7.97 -13.24 35.52
N GLY A 29 7.12 -13.09 34.52
CA GLY A 29 6.91 -11.83 33.80
C GLY A 29 7.19 -11.87 32.29
N LEU A 30 7.20 -10.70 31.65
CA LEU A 30 7.39 -10.56 30.20
C LEU A 30 8.84 -10.84 29.78
N HIS A 31 9.04 -11.92 29.03
CA HIS A 31 10.31 -12.28 28.43
C HIS A 31 10.38 -11.77 26.98
N GLU A 32 11.60 -11.45 26.55
CA GLU A 32 11.91 -11.03 25.20
C GLU A 32 13.00 -11.95 24.64
N LEU A 33 12.72 -12.58 23.51
CA LEU A 33 13.60 -13.49 22.80
C LEU A 33 14.01 -12.87 21.46
N ALA A 34 15.22 -12.31 21.43
CA ALA A 34 15.82 -11.80 20.21
C ALA A 34 16.45 -12.93 19.41
N VAL A 35 15.80 -13.33 18.32
CA VAL A 35 16.38 -14.23 17.30
C VAL A 35 16.97 -13.38 16.20
N LYS A 36 18.25 -13.62 15.88
CA LYS A 36 18.99 -12.87 14.86
C LYS A 36 19.62 -13.80 13.83
N TYR A 37 19.60 -13.42 12.57
CA TYR A 37 20.31 -14.07 11.46
C TYR A 37 21.29 -13.06 10.84
N ASN A 38 22.58 -13.42 10.73
CA ASN A 38 23.66 -12.51 10.30
C ASN A 38 23.76 -11.17 11.07
N GLY A 39 23.32 -11.15 12.33
CA GLY A 39 23.35 -9.95 13.18
C GLY A 39 22.09 -9.09 13.13
N GLU A 40 21.17 -9.38 12.19
CA GLU A 40 19.88 -8.69 12.04
C GLU A 40 18.72 -9.52 12.60
N HIS A 41 17.66 -8.86 13.06
CA HIS A 41 16.48 -9.55 13.58
C HIS A 41 15.74 -10.27 12.45
N VAL A 42 15.37 -11.53 12.70
CA VAL A 42 14.45 -12.24 11.81
C VAL A 42 13.04 -11.64 11.92
N GLN A 43 12.20 -11.81 10.90
CA GLN A 43 10.83 -11.32 10.91
C GLN A 43 10.07 -11.81 12.17
N GLY A 44 9.48 -10.88 12.92
CA GLY A 44 8.78 -11.16 14.18
C GLY A 44 9.67 -11.20 15.43
N SER A 45 10.99 -11.14 15.29
CA SER A 45 11.93 -10.94 16.40
C SER A 45 12.05 -9.44 16.73
N PRO A 46 12.06 -9.05 18.02
CA PRO A 46 12.10 -9.94 19.18
C PRO A 46 10.72 -10.50 19.55
N PHE A 47 10.68 -11.81 19.79
CA PHE A 47 9.47 -12.50 20.22
C PHE A 47 9.22 -12.24 21.70
N LYS A 48 7.99 -11.87 22.07
CA LYS A 48 7.62 -11.59 23.46
C LYS A 48 6.66 -12.65 23.98
N PHE A 49 6.91 -13.18 25.17
CA PHE A 49 6.04 -14.13 25.83
C PHE A 49 6.05 -13.93 27.34
N HIS A 50 4.90 -14.16 27.99
CA HIS A 50 4.76 -14.02 29.44
C HIS A 50 4.94 -15.38 30.12
N VAL A 51 5.66 -15.39 31.24
CA VAL A 51 5.92 -16.60 32.03
C VAL A 51 5.24 -16.42 33.40
N ASP A 52 4.28 -17.30 33.70
CA ASP A 52 3.52 -17.33 34.96
C ASP A 52 4.01 -18.45 35.89
N SER A 53 3.76 -18.31 37.21
CA SER A 53 4.09 -19.34 38.21
C SER A 53 3.20 -20.58 38.11
N LEU A 54 3.82 -21.77 38.11
CA LEU A 54 3.14 -23.09 38.08
C LEU A 54 2.33 -23.43 39.34
N SER A 55 2.41 -22.63 40.42
CA SER A 55 1.80 -22.92 41.73
C SER A 55 0.49 -22.19 42.02
N SER A 56 -0.08 -21.46 41.07
CA SER A 56 -1.13 -20.47 41.37
C SER A 56 -2.58 -21.01 41.40
N GLY A 57 -2.84 -22.24 40.93
CA GLY A 57 -4.19 -22.83 40.88
C GLY A 57 -5.12 -22.24 39.81
N TYR A 58 -4.64 -21.32 38.97
CA TYR A 58 -5.42 -20.74 37.87
C TYR A 58 -5.28 -21.55 36.57
N VAL A 59 -6.35 -21.62 35.78
CA VAL A 59 -6.31 -22.18 34.42
C VAL A 59 -5.49 -21.24 33.52
N THR A 60 -4.49 -21.79 32.83
CA THR A 60 -3.61 -21.04 31.93
C THR A 60 -3.64 -21.64 30.53
N ALA A 61 -3.42 -20.83 29.50
CA ALA A 61 -3.28 -21.29 28.13
C ALA A 61 -1.98 -20.77 27.52
N TYR A 62 -1.25 -21.63 26.81
CA TYR A 62 0.03 -21.31 26.19
C TYR A 62 0.22 -22.05 24.87
N GLY A 63 0.88 -21.41 23.91
CA GLY A 63 1.22 -21.99 22.61
C GLY A 63 1.13 -20.97 21.48
N PRO A 64 1.78 -21.26 20.33
CA PRO A 64 1.89 -20.32 19.21
C PRO A 64 0.52 -19.92 18.68
N GLY A 65 -0.44 -20.84 18.64
CA GLY A 65 -1.82 -20.57 18.18
C GLY A 65 -2.57 -19.52 18.99
N LEU A 66 -2.10 -19.08 20.15
CA LEU A 66 -2.70 -17.96 20.90
C LEU A 66 -2.21 -16.58 20.45
N THR A 67 -1.15 -16.51 19.64
CA THR A 67 -0.49 -15.24 19.28
C THR A 67 -0.24 -15.09 17.78
N HIS A 68 0.05 -16.17 17.07
CA HIS A 68 0.33 -16.13 15.64
C HIS A 68 0.06 -17.47 14.96
N GLY A 69 -0.11 -17.43 13.65
CA GLY A 69 -0.27 -18.61 12.83
C GLY A 69 -0.27 -18.25 11.35
N VAL A 70 -0.47 -19.27 10.52
CA VAL A 70 -0.43 -19.14 9.07
C VAL A 70 -1.75 -19.63 8.52
N CYS A 71 -2.32 -18.88 7.57
CA CYS A 71 -3.58 -19.24 6.95
C CYS A 71 -3.50 -20.66 6.34
N GLY A 72 -4.41 -21.55 6.72
CA GLY A 72 -4.43 -22.94 6.26
C GLY A 72 -3.54 -23.91 7.05
N GLU A 73 -2.85 -23.45 8.10
CA GLU A 73 -2.11 -24.30 9.05
C GLU A 73 -2.80 -24.33 10.43
N PRO A 74 -2.79 -25.46 11.16
CA PRO A 74 -3.43 -25.53 12.46
C PRO A 74 -2.73 -24.68 13.53
N GLY A 75 -3.46 -23.72 14.10
CA GLY A 75 -3.06 -22.94 15.27
C GLY A 75 -3.17 -23.79 16.53
N ASN A 76 -2.02 -24.23 17.05
CA ASN A 76 -1.96 -25.14 18.21
C ASN A 76 -1.64 -24.38 19.50
N PHE A 77 -2.34 -24.71 20.57
CA PHE A 77 -2.01 -24.29 21.93
C PHE A 77 -2.50 -25.32 22.96
N THR A 78 -2.08 -25.16 24.21
CA THR A 78 -2.43 -26.06 25.31
C THR A 78 -3.01 -25.25 26.46
N ILE A 79 -4.04 -25.80 27.09
CA ILE A 79 -4.67 -25.26 28.29
C ILE A 79 -4.31 -26.17 29.46
N SER A 80 -3.74 -25.62 30.53
CA SER A 80 -3.49 -26.34 31.78
C SER A 80 -4.57 -26.01 32.78
N THR A 81 -5.29 -27.02 33.27
CA THR A 81 -6.30 -26.92 34.33
C THR A 81 -5.83 -27.57 35.64
N LYS A 82 -4.51 -27.81 35.77
CA LYS A 82 -3.92 -28.46 36.94
C LYS A 82 -4.15 -27.61 38.20
N GLY A 83 -4.88 -28.17 39.16
CA GLY A 83 -5.15 -27.54 40.46
C GLY A 83 -6.33 -26.56 40.49
N SER A 84 -7.10 -26.42 39.41
CA SER A 84 -8.13 -25.36 39.25
C SER A 84 -9.53 -25.68 39.79
N GLY A 85 -9.71 -26.83 40.46
CA GLY A 85 -11.02 -27.31 40.91
C GLY A 85 -11.92 -27.80 39.76
N ALA A 86 -13.17 -28.18 40.05
CA ALA A 86 -14.13 -28.62 39.03
C ALA A 86 -14.82 -27.41 38.37
N GLY A 87 -14.81 -27.33 37.04
CA GLY A 87 -15.45 -26.27 36.26
C GLY A 87 -15.46 -26.59 34.77
N GLY A 88 -16.46 -26.08 34.04
CA GLY A 88 -16.59 -26.30 32.59
C GLY A 88 -15.62 -25.43 31.79
N LEU A 89 -14.90 -26.04 30.83
CA LEU A 89 -14.04 -25.33 29.88
C LEU A 89 -14.85 -25.01 28.61
N SER A 90 -14.94 -23.73 28.25
CA SER A 90 -15.58 -23.31 27.00
C SER A 90 -14.64 -22.47 26.14
N MET A 91 -14.77 -22.63 24.82
CA MET A 91 -13.85 -22.07 23.84
C MET A 91 -14.59 -21.54 22.62
N ALA A 92 -14.16 -20.39 22.12
CA ALA A 92 -14.62 -19.81 20.87
C ALA A 92 -13.44 -19.20 20.12
N VAL A 93 -13.43 -19.35 18.80
CA VAL A 93 -12.47 -18.71 17.90
C VAL A 93 -13.26 -17.90 16.89
N GLU A 94 -13.11 -16.59 16.95
CA GLU A 94 -13.82 -15.63 16.09
C GLU A 94 -12.80 -14.92 15.21
N GLY A 95 -13.02 -14.88 13.90
CA GLY A 95 -12.08 -14.24 12.98
C GLY A 95 -12.61 -14.16 11.55
N PRO A 96 -11.75 -13.73 10.59
CA PRO A 96 -12.07 -13.57 9.16
C PRO A 96 -12.65 -14.82 8.49
N SER A 97 -12.44 -15.99 9.07
CA SER A 97 -13.13 -17.23 8.70
C SER A 97 -13.64 -17.97 9.92
N LYS A 98 -14.65 -18.82 9.74
CA LYS A 98 -15.02 -19.81 10.75
C LYS A 98 -13.88 -20.82 10.86
N ALA A 99 -13.32 -20.97 12.06
CA ALA A 99 -12.27 -21.95 12.34
C ALA A 99 -12.88 -23.18 13.02
N GLU A 100 -12.58 -24.37 12.51
CA GLU A 100 -12.88 -25.61 13.22
C GLU A 100 -11.95 -25.73 14.42
N ILE A 101 -12.50 -26.01 15.60
CA ILE A 101 -11.75 -26.15 16.87
C ILE A 101 -11.78 -27.63 17.25
N SER A 102 -10.60 -28.19 17.47
CA SER A 102 -10.41 -29.54 18.01
C SER A 102 -9.75 -29.45 19.39
N CYS A 103 -10.30 -30.20 20.34
CA CYS A 103 -9.79 -30.28 21.70
C CYS A 103 -9.47 -31.73 22.03
N HIS A 104 -8.28 -31.98 22.56
CA HIS A 104 -7.84 -33.28 23.03
C HIS A 104 -7.45 -33.18 24.50
N ASP A 105 -8.18 -33.89 25.36
CA ASP A 105 -7.82 -34.03 26.77
C ASP A 105 -6.65 -35.02 26.90
N ASN A 106 -5.51 -34.52 27.39
CA ASN A 106 -4.29 -35.30 27.55
C ASN A 106 -4.33 -36.22 28.78
N LYS A 107 -5.41 -36.17 29.60
CA LYS A 107 -5.61 -36.96 30.82
C LYS A 107 -4.53 -36.78 31.89
N ASP A 108 -3.72 -35.74 31.76
CA ASP A 108 -2.72 -35.35 32.74
C ASP A 108 -3.10 -34.05 33.46
N GLY A 109 -4.27 -33.47 33.17
CA GLY A 109 -4.70 -32.15 33.63
C GLY A 109 -4.43 -31.01 32.63
N THR A 110 -4.06 -31.34 31.39
CA THR A 110 -3.96 -30.40 30.28
C THR A 110 -4.86 -30.79 29.10
N VAL A 111 -5.25 -29.80 28.29
CA VAL A 111 -6.04 -29.97 27.07
C VAL A 111 -5.28 -29.35 25.91
N SER A 112 -4.94 -30.15 24.91
CA SER A 112 -4.35 -29.65 23.67
C SER A 112 -5.46 -29.19 22.71
N VAL A 113 -5.34 -27.97 22.21
CA VAL A 113 -6.33 -27.33 21.36
C VAL A 113 -5.68 -26.96 20.04
N SER A 114 -6.35 -27.28 18.95
CA SER A 114 -5.97 -26.88 17.61
C SER A 114 -7.16 -26.25 16.90
N TYR A 115 -6.97 -25.08 16.29
CA TYR A 115 -7.97 -24.48 15.40
C TYR A 115 -7.40 -24.20 14.02
N LEU A 116 -8.21 -24.31 12.97
CA LEU A 116 -7.75 -24.11 11.59
C LEU A 116 -8.28 -22.80 11.00
N PRO A 117 -7.47 -21.72 10.97
CA PRO A 117 -7.85 -20.48 10.30
C PRO A 117 -7.74 -20.63 8.78
N THR A 118 -8.82 -20.34 8.04
CA THR A 118 -8.86 -20.50 6.57
C THR A 118 -8.78 -19.18 5.80
N ALA A 119 -8.72 -18.06 6.51
CA ALA A 119 -8.45 -16.74 5.94
C ALA A 119 -7.39 -16.00 6.78
N PRO A 120 -6.51 -15.19 6.17
CA PRO A 120 -5.60 -14.34 6.92
C PRO A 120 -6.36 -13.21 7.63
N GLY A 121 -5.73 -12.68 8.68
CA GLY A 121 -6.26 -11.64 9.55
C GLY A 121 -6.25 -12.07 11.01
N GLU A 122 -6.90 -11.31 11.87
CA GLU A 122 -6.82 -11.51 13.31
C GLU A 122 -7.91 -12.44 13.82
N TYR A 123 -7.52 -13.43 14.62
CA TYR A 123 -8.44 -14.37 15.27
C TYR A 123 -8.44 -14.14 16.77
N LYS A 124 -9.63 -13.95 17.30
CA LYS A 124 -9.90 -13.78 18.73
C LYS A 124 -10.26 -15.13 19.34
N ILE A 125 -9.37 -15.66 20.17
CA ILE A 125 -9.53 -16.94 20.85
C ILE A 125 -9.99 -16.68 22.28
N THR A 126 -11.27 -16.94 22.52
CA THR A 126 -11.87 -16.88 23.84
C THR A 126 -11.75 -18.23 24.51
N VAL A 127 -11.07 -18.28 25.66
CA VAL A 127 -11.03 -19.42 26.57
C VAL A 127 -11.67 -19.01 27.90
N LYS A 128 -12.65 -19.78 28.38
CA LYS A 128 -13.32 -19.57 29.65
C LYS A 128 -13.31 -20.84 30.49
N PHE A 129 -13.23 -20.69 31.80
CA PHE A 129 -13.35 -21.76 32.78
C PHE A 129 -14.37 -21.36 33.84
N GLY A 130 -15.40 -22.20 34.05
CA GLY A 130 -16.52 -21.89 34.96
C GLY A 130 -17.25 -20.60 34.55
N ASP A 131 -17.50 -20.44 33.24
CA ASP A 131 -18.14 -19.28 32.60
C ASP A 131 -17.41 -17.93 32.74
N LYS A 132 -16.18 -17.92 33.27
CA LYS A 132 -15.31 -16.73 33.38
C LYS A 132 -14.10 -16.84 32.47
N HIS A 133 -13.66 -15.71 31.90
CA HIS A 133 -12.43 -15.66 31.09
C HIS A 133 -11.20 -16.06 31.92
N ILE A 134 -10.33 -16.91 31.35
CA ILE A 134 -9.02 -17.17 31.94
C ILE A 134 -8.09 -15.98 31.69
N LYS A 135 -7.00 -15.87 32.46
CA LYS A 135 -6.05 -14.75 32.33
C LYS A 135 -5.44 -14.72 30.92
N GLY A 136 -5.63 -13.61 30.21
CA GLY A 136 -5.18 -13.43 28.81
C GLY A 136 -6.24 -13.75 27.75
N SER A 137 -7.38 -14.33 28.13
CA SER A 137 -8.53 -14.51 27.25
C SER A 137 -9.39 -13.23 27.23
N PRO A 138 -9.82 -12.73 26.06
CA PRO A 138 -9.57 -13.29 24.73
C PRO A 138 -8.13 -13.04 24.24
N TYR A 139 -7.51 -14.06 23.65
CA TYR A 139 -6.20 -13.98 23.01
C TYR A 139 -6.36 -13.53 21.55
N ASN A 140 -5.45 -12.69 21.04
CA ASN A 140 -5.44 -12.28 19.64
C ASN A 140 -4.31 -12.99 18.91
N ALA A 141 -4.66 -13.85 17.95
CA ALA A 141 -3.70 -14.52 17.08
C ALA A 141 -3.69 -13.89 15.69
N LYS A 142 -2.53 -13.40 15.27
CA LYS A 142 -2.33 -12.84 13.92
C LYS A 142 -2.06 -13.97 12.94
N ILE A 143 -2.99 -14.18 12.00
CA ILE A 143 -2.84 -15.19 10.95
C ILE A 143 -2.36 -14.51 9.67
N THR A 144 -1.15 -14.84 9.23
CA THR A 144 -0.55 -14.23 8.04
C THR A 144 -1.04 -14.90 6.76
N GLY A 145 -1.05 -14.11 5.67
CA GLY A 145 -1.53 -14.52 4.34
C GLY A 145 -0.55 -15.34 3.52
N GLU A 146 0.62 -15.68 4.06
CA GLU A 146 1.64 -16.49 3.39
C GLU A 146 1.60 -17.96 3.85
N GLY A 147 0.38 -18.48 4.07
CA GLY A 147 0.13 -19.90 3.92
C GLY A 147 -0.20 -20.17 2.47
N ARG A 148 0.41 -21.20 1.88
CA ARG A 148 0.23 -21.56 0.46
C ARG A 148 -1.23 -21.42 0.04
N LYS A 149 -1.47 -20.55 -0.97
CA LYS A 149 -2.74 -20.31 -1.70
C LYS A 149 -3.78 -21.42 -1.47
N ARG A 150 -4.75 -21.17 -0.59
CA ARG A 150 -5.85 -22.13 -0.29
C ARG A 150 -7.27 -21.58 -0.52
N ASN A 151 -7.43 -20.60 -1.39
CA ASN A 151 -8.71 -20.41 -2.11
C ASN A 151 -8.77 -21.21 -3.42
N GLN A 152 -7.84 -22.16 -3.60
CA GLN A 152 -7.93 -23.19 -4.62
C GLN A 152 -8.52 -24.45 -3.98
N ILE A 153 -9.74 -24.82 -4.36
CA ILE A 153 -10.30 -26.14 -4.09
C ILE A 153 -9.62 -27.09 -5.08
N SER A 154 -8.64 -27.89 -4.65
CA SER A 154 -8.05 -28.92 -5.52
C SER A 154 -9.11 -29.98 -5.84
N VAL A 155 -9.52 -30.08 -7.10
CA VAL A 155 -10.53 -31.03 -7.56
C VAL A 155 -9.90 -32.00 -8.56
N GLY A 156 -10.04 -33.31 -8.29
CA GLY A 156 -9.39 -34.41 -8.99
C GLY A 156 -8.40 -35.20 -8.10
N SER A 157 -8.26 -36.51 -8.34
CA SER A 157 -7.42 -37.44 -7.57
C SER A 157 -5.92 -37.12 -7.67
N CYS A 158 -5.25 -36.70 -6.60
CA CYS A 158 -3.80 -36.54 -6.63
C CYS A 158 -3.08 -37.83 -7.09
N SER A 159 -1.98 -37.69 -7.84
CA SER A 159 -1.09 -38.82 -8.13
C SER A 159 -0.38 -39.23 -6.83
N GLU A 160 -1.03 -40.10 -6.04
CA GLU A 160 -0.49 -40.60 -4.78
C GLU A 160 0.74 -41.48 -5.04
N VAL A 161 1.94 -40.93 -4.84
CA VAL A 161 3.15 -41.75 -4.82
C VAL A 161 3.33 -42.31 -3.41
N SER A 162 3.11 -43.62 -3.26
CA SER A 162 3.35 -44.35 -2.02
C SER A 162 4.85 -44.54 -1.80
N LEU A 163 5.37 -43.97 -0.71
CA LEU A 163 6.76 -44.17 -0.29
C LEU A 163 6.88 -45.48 0.52
N PRO A 164 7.82 -46.39 0.18
CA PRO A 164 8.03 -47.60 0.96
C PRO A 164 8.75 -47.28 2.29
N GLY A 165 8.08 -47.54 3.40
CA GLY A 165 8.66 -47.45 4.76
C GLY A 165 7.57 -47.29 5.82
N LYS A 166 7.64 -48.04 6.92
CA LYS A 166 6.76 -47.82 8.08
C LYS A 166 7.19 -46.53 8.79
N VAL A 167 6.35 -45.51 8.79
CA VAL A 167 6.64 -44.20 9.38
C VAL A 167 5.73 -43.96 10.59
N SER A 168 6.30 -43.59 11.74
CA SER A 168 5.54 -43.25 12.94
C SER A 168 4.93 -41.83 12.83
N GLU A 169 3.88 -41.51 13.60
CA GLU A 169 3.26 -40.18 13.57
C GLU A 169 4.21 -39.04 13.98
N GLN A 170 5.24 -39.34 14.78
CA GLN A 170 6.28 -38.39 15.16
C GLN A 170 7.28 -38.11 14.02
N ASP A 171 7.51 -39.06 13.11
CA ASP A 171 8.50 -38.91 12.03
C ASP A 171 8.01 -37.98 10.91
N ILE A 172 6.70 -37.93 10.61
CA ILE A 172 6.11 -37.12 9.53
C ILE A 172 6.39 -35.61 9.73
N ARG A 173 6.37 -35.15 10.99
CA ARG A 173 6.61 -33.74 11.35
C ARG A 173 8.07 -33.30 11.16
N SER A 174 9.00 -34.24 10.92
CA SER A 174 10.44 -33.99 10.76
C SER A 174 10.93 -34.11 9.31
N LEU A 175 10.00 -34.31 8.37
CA LEU A 175 10.28 -34.51 6.96
C LEU A 175 9.82 -33.30 6.14
N ASN A 176 10.68 -32.82 5.26
CA ASN A 176 10.35 -31.81 4.26
C ASN A 176 10.30 -32.41 2.88
N ALA A 177 9.26 -32.10 2.12
CA ALA A 177 9.16 -32.47 0.73
C ALA A 177 9.15 -31.24 -0.18
N SER A 178 9.83 -31.31 -1.32
CA SER A 178 9.70 -30.39 -2.45
C SER A 178 9.59 -31.17 -3.76
N ILE A 179 8.93 -30.57 -4.74
CA ILE A 179 8.85 -31.07 -6.11
C ILE A 179 9.45 -30.03 -7.04
N GLN A 180 10.31 -30.46 -7.95
CA GLN A 180 10.88 -29.63 -8.98
C GLN A 180 10.27 -30.01 -10.33
N ALA A 181 9.69 -29.04 -11.02
CA ALA A 181 9.15 -29.21 -12.37
C ALA A 181 10.28 -29.34 -13.42
N PRO A 182 10.00 -29.85 -14.64
CA PRO A 182 10.95 -29.89 -15.74
C PRO A 182 11.61 -28.54 -16.06
N SER A 183 10.88 -27.43 -15.86
CA SER A 183 11.40 -26.05 -16.00
C SER A 183 12.45 -25.66 -14.95
N GLY A 184 12.63 -26.45 -13.89
CA GLY A 184 13.50 -26.16 -12.76
C GLY A 184 12.81 -25.44 -11.61
N LEU A 185 11.53 -25.07 -11.75
CA LEU A 185 10.72 -24.46 -10.70
C LEU A 185 10.53 -25.46 -9.54
N GLU A 186 11.02 -25.10 -8.35
CA GLU A 186 10.89 -25.93 -7.13
C GLU A 186 9.75 -25.41 -6.25
N GLU A 187 8.76 -26.25 -6.01
CA GLU A 187 7.63 -25.98 -5.13
C GLU A 187 7.65 -26.92 -3.92
N PRO A 188 7.48 -26.40 -2.71
CA PRO A 188 7.44 -27.27 -1.54
C PRO A 188 6.12 -28.07 -1.53
N CYS A 189 6.16 -29.32 -1.06
CA CYS A 189 5.07 -30.31 -1.12
C CYS A 189 4.61 -30.74 0.27
N PHE A 190 3.35 -31.16 0.39
CA PHE A 190 2.81 -31.67 1.66
C PHE A 190 2.90 -33.20 1.72
N LEU A 191 3.38 -33.71 2.86
CA LEU A 191 3.42 -35.13 3.18
C LEU A 191 2.14 -35.51 3.94
N LYS A 192 1.45 -36.55 3.48
CA LYS A 192 0.24 -37.10 4.12
C LYS A 192 0.46 -38.58 4.42
N LYS A 193 -0.13 -39.06 5.52
CA LYS A 193 -0.19 -40.50 5.83
C LYS A 193 -1.35 -41.15 5.05
N LEU A 194 -1.04 -42.16 4.25
CA LEU A 194 -2.02 -42.91 3.46
C LEU A 194 -2.68 -44.01 4.32
N PRO A 195 -3.88 -44.51 3.94
CA PRO A 195 -4.61 -45.56 4.70
C PRO A 195 -3.82 -46.86 4.92
N ASN A 196 -2.82 -47.13 4.07
CA ASN A 196 -1.90 -48.26 4.16
C ASN A 196 -0.71 -48.01 5.11
N ASN A 197 -0.72 -46.94 5.92
CA ASN A 197 0.36 -46.47 6.78
C ASN A 197 1.65 -46.00 6.05
N ASN A 198 1.65 -45.90 4.71
CA ASN A 198 2.75 -45.32 3.95
C ASN A 198 2.63 -43.78 3.86
N LEU A 199 3.72 -43.13 3.50
CA LEU A 199 3.77 -41.69 3.28
C LEU A 199 3.42 -41.37 1.82
N GLY A 200 2.53 -40.42 1.59
CA GLY A 200 2.13 -39.92 0.28
C GLY A 200 2.41 -38.42 0.15
N ILE A 201 2.51 -37.94 -1.08
CA ILE A 201 2.60 -36.51 -1.40
C ILE A 201 1.42 -36.12 -2.29
N SER A 202 0.91 -34.91 -2.10
CA SER A 202 -0.10 -34.31 -2.96
C SER A 202 0.46 -33.06 -3.60
N PHE A 203 0.40 -32.98 -4.92
CA PHE A 203 0.76 -31.81 -5.71
C PHE A 203 -0.18 -31.67 -6.90
N THR A 204 -0.32 -30.45 -7.42
CA THR A 204 -1.11 -30.16 -8.61
C THR A 204 -0.15 -29.96 -9.79
N PRO A 205 -0.01 -30.92 -10.71
CA PRO A 205 0.90 -30.80 -11.85
C PRO A 205 0.53 -29.62 -12.75
N ARG A 206 1.53 -28.79 -13.06
CA ARG A 206 1.40 -27.63 -13.98
C ARG A 206 2.10 -27.83 -15.32
N GLU A 207 3.04 -28.76 -15.37
CA GLU A 207 3.86 -29.05 -16.55
C GLU A 207 3.79 -30.54 -16.88
N VAL A 208 3.96 -30.88 -18.15
CA VAL A 208 4.12 -32.27 -18.59
C VAL A 208 5.59 -32.64 -18.49
N GLY A 209 5.89 -33.83 -18.00
CA GLY A 209 7.25 -34.37 -17.98
C GLY A 209 7.73 -34.82 -16.61
N GLU A 210 9.04 -35.00 -16.51
CA GLU A 210 9.68 -35.58 -15.34
C GLU A 210 9.87 -34.53 -14.23
N HIS A 211 9.16 -34.72 -13.12
CA HIS A 211 9.28 -33.93 -11.92
C HIS A 211 10.17 -34.65 -10.91
N VAL A 212 11.04 -33.92 -10.21
CA VAL A 212 11.94 -34.48 -9.21
C VAL A 212 11.41 -34.16 -7.82
N VAL A 213 11.08 -35.19 -7.04
CA VAL A 213 10.63 -35.05 -5.66
C VAL A 213 11.77 -35.30 -4.70
N SER A 214 12.03 -34.31 -3.85
CA SER A 214 13.02 -34.33 -2.78
C SER A 214 12.31 -34.43 -1.44
N VAL A 215 12.49 -35.52 -0.72
CA VAL A 215 12.06 -35.70 0.66
C VAL A 215 13.30 -35.77 1.54
N LYS A 216 13.45 -34.78 2.42
CA LYS A 216 14.62 -34.60 3.27
C LYS A 216 14.20 -34.70 4.73
N ARG A 217 14.95 -35.49 5.52
CA ARG A 217 14.90 -35.47 6.97
C ARG A 217 16.13 -34.72 7.45
N MET A 218 15.93 -33.64 8.20
CA MET A 218 17.05 -32.85 8.73
C MET A 218 18.08 -32.50 7.63
N GLY A 219 17.60 -32.12 6.44
CA GLY A 219 18.42 -31.60 5.34
C GLY A 219 19.07 -32.67 4.48
N LYS A 220 19.00 -33.94 4.90
CA LYS A 220 19.50 -35.10 4.13
C LYS A 220 18.35 -35.85 3.49
N HIS A 221 18.53 -36.26 2.24
CA HIS A 221 17.55 -37.11 1.57
C HIS A 221 17.30 -38.39 2.36
N ILE A 222 16.03 -38.76 2.51
CA ILE A 222 15.67 -40.08 3.04
C ILE A 222 15.99 -41.16 2.02
N THR A 223 15.98 -42.42 2.44
CA THR A 223 16.13 -43.56 1.53
C THR A 223 15.13 -43.47 0.37
N ASN A 224 15.61 -43.65 -0.86
CA ASN A 224 14.86 -43.49 -2.12
C ASN A 224 14.50 -42.04 -2.51
N SER A 225 15.08 -41.03 -1.87
CA SER A 225 15.02 -39.63 -2.33
C SER A 225 16.39 -39.13 -2.83
N PRO A 226 16.46 -38.23 -3.82
CA PRO A 226 15.35 -37.77 -4.67
C PRO A 226 14.84 -38.88 -5.60
N PHE A 227 13.56 -38.82 -5.97
CA PHE A 227 12.96 -39.72 -6.96
C PHE A 227 12.19 -38.92 -8.01
N LYS A 228 11.89 -39.57 -9.14
CA LYS A 228 11.29 -38.94 -10.31
C LYS A 228 9.85 -39.39 -10.48
N ILE A 229 8.95 -38.45 -10.77
CA ILE A 229 7.56 -38.69 -11.13
C ILE A 229 7.37 -38.20 -12.55
N THR A 230 6.80 -39.02 -13.44
CA THR A 230 6.43 -38.58 -14.78
C THR A 230 4.97 -38.14 -14.77
N VAL A 231 4.73 -36.87 -15.05
CA VAL A 231 3.38 -36.32 -15.24
C VAL A 231 3.01 -36.45 -16.71
N ALA A 232 1.91 -37.13 -17.00
CA ALA A 232 1.37 -37.24 -18.36
C ALA A 232 0.52 -36.03 -18.72
N ASP A 233 0.38 -35.75 -20.03
CA ASP A 233 -0.42 -34.63 -20.56
C ASP A 233 -1.87 -34.61 -20.03
N LYS A 234 -2.47 -35.78 -19.83
CA LYS A 234 -3.83 -35.94 -19.29
C LYS A 234 -3.97 -35.59 -17.79
N GLU A 235 -2.87 -35.44 -17.06
CA GLU A 235 -2.86 -35.19 -15.62
C GLU A 235 -2.73 -33.71 -15.30
N VAL A 236 -2.26 -32.90 -16.25
CA VAL A 236 -2.18 -31.43 -16.12
C VAL A 236 -3.57 -30.83 -16.24
N GLY A 237 -3.91 -29.91 -15.33
CA GLY A 237 -5.20 -29.25 -15.30
C GLY A 237 -5.48 -28.41 -16.56
N ASP A 238 -6.59 -28.70 -17.22
CA ASP A 238 -7.09 -27.98 -18.40
C ASP A 238 -8.47 -27.38 -18.11
N ALA A 239 -8.51 -26.05 -17.92
CA ALA A 239 -9.73 -25.31 -17.63
C ALA A 239 -10.80 -25.41 -18.74
N LYS A 240 -10.41 -25.72 -19.99
CA LYS A 240 -11.34 -25.88 -21.11
C LYS A 240 -12.17 -27.16 -21.02
N LYS A 241 -11.73 -28.12 -20.21
CA LYS A 241 -12.43 -29.39 -20.00
C LYS A 241 -13.34 -29.37 -18.77
N VAL A 242 -13.34 -28.27 -18.00
CA VAL A 242 -14.30 -28.04 -16.92
C VAL A 242 -15.64 -27.66 -17.52
N LYS A 243 -16.71 -28.35 -17.11
CA LYS A 243 -18.07 -28.04 -17.53
C LYS A 243 -18.80 -27.33 -16.41
N VAL A 244 -19.46 -26.22 -16.73
CA VAL A 244 -20.21 -25.45 -15.74
C VAL A 244 -21.67 -25.38 -16.19
N THR A 245 -22.59 -25.72 -15.28
CA THR A 245 -24.02 -25.78 -15.56
C THR A 245 -24.82 -25.14 -14.42
N GLY A 246 -25.76 -24.26 -14.76
CA GLY A 246 -26.69 -23.67 -13.79
C GLY A 246 -27.13 -22.28 -14.22
N ASN A 247 -28.42 -21.97 -14.05
CA ASN A 247 -28.96 -20.67 -14.43
C ASN A 247 -28.43 -19.51 -13.57
N ALA A 248 -27.92 -19.82 -12.38
CA ALA A 248 -27.27 -18.87 -11.48
C ALA A 248 -25.98 -18.25 -12.06
N LEU A 249 -25.52 -18.65 -13.24
CA LEU A 249 -24.42 -17.98 -13.96
C LEU A 249 -24.90 -17.02 -15.05
N LYS A 250 -26.22 -16.79 -15.13
CA LYS A 250 -26.85 -15.83 -16.05
C LYS A 250 -27.81 -14.91 -15.32
N ASP A 251 -28.67 -15.48 -14.48
CA ASP A 251 -29.68 -14.75 -13.70
C ASP A 251 -29.66 -15.19 -12.23
N GLY A 252 -29.82 -14.23 -11.32
CA GLY A 252 -29.88 -14.49 -9.88
C GLY A 252 -30.92 -13.62 -9.16
N LYS A 253 -31.12 -13.87 -7.87
CA LYS A 253 -32.04 -13.13 -7.00
C LYS A 253 -31.38 -12.65 -5.72
N THR A 254 -31.77 -11.47 -5.25
CA THR A 254 -31.31 -10.94 -3.96
C THR A 254 -31.85 -11.75 -2.79
N HIS A 255 -31.09 -11.82 -1.70
CA HIS A 255 -31.44 -12.43 -0.42
C HIS A 255 -31.73 -13.94 -0.45
N VAL A 256 -31.40 -14.64 -1.53
CA VAL A 256 -31.54 -16.10 -1.67
C VAL A 256 -30.28 -16.73 -2.23
N ASP A 257 -30.11 -18.04 -2.02
CA ASP A 257 -28.98 -18.79 -2.55
C ASP A 257 -29.17 -19.03 -4.06
N ASN A 258 -28.18 -18.59 -4.84
CA ASN A 258 -28.12 -18.78 -6.28
C ASN A 258 -27.11 -19.89 -6.57
N THR A 259 -27.58 -21.05 -7.02
CA THR A 259 -26.75 -22.27 -7.10
C THR A 259 -26.41 -22.66 -8.55
N PHE A 260 -25.16 -23.03 -8.79
CA PHE A 260 -24.70 -23.67 -10.03
C PHE A 260 -23.75 -24.85 -9.73
N THR A 261 -23.51 -25.68 -10.73
CA THR A 261 -22.70 -26.90 -10.63
C THR A 261 -21.47 -26.82 -11.54
N VAL A 262 -20.34 -27.28 -11.04
CA VAL A 262 -19.06 -27.40 -11.76
C VAL A 262 -18.68 -28.87 -11.85
N ASP A 263 -18.34 -29.36 -13.04
CA ASP A 263 -17.90 -30.73 -13.31
C ASP A 263 -16.46 -30.70 -13.83
N THR A 264 -15.54 -31.28 -13.05
CA THR A 264 -14.11 -31.30 -13.36
C THR A 264 -13.59 -32.69 -13.72
N ARG A 265 -14.47 -33.69 -13.91
CA ARG A 265 -14.08 -35.10 -14.10
C ARG A 265 -13.13 -35.34 -15.28
N ASN A 266 -13.19 -34.50 -16.31
CA ASN A 266 -12.34 -34.62 -17.50
C ASN A 266 -11.23 -33.55 -17.56
N ALA A 267 -11.11 -32.71 -16.53
CA ALA A 267 -10.26 -31.52 -16.57
C ALA A 267 -8.81 -31.78 -16.14
N GLY A 268 -8.45 -33.00 -15.74
CA GLY A 268 -7.14 -33.26 -15.12
C GLY A 268 -7.09 -32.74 -13.69
N TYR A 269 -5.89 -32.56 -13.14
CA TYR A 269 -5.72 -32.12 -11.75
C TYR A 269 -5.51 -30.62 -11.67
N GLY A 270 -6.34 -29.92 -10.88
CA GLY A 270 -6.31 -28.47 -10.81
C GLY A 270 -7.04 -27.90 -9.60
N GLY A 271 -6.60 -26.72 -9.16
CA GLY A 271 -7.30 -25.94 -8.16
C GLY A 271 -8.43 -25.13 -8.79
N LEU A 272 -9.65 -25.27 -8.27
CA LEU A 272 -10.81 -24.45 -8.59
C LEU A 272 -10.81 -23.20 -7.71
N SER A 273 -10.81 -22.02 -8.32
CA SER A 273 -10.86 -20.72 -7.64
C SER A 273 -12.11 -19.98 -8.06
N LEU A 274 -12.83 -19.44 -7.08
CA LEU A 274 -14.10 -18.74 -7.26
C LEU A 274 -14.04 -17.38 -6.57
N SER A 275 -14.36 -16.31 -7.29
CA SER A 275 -14.63 -15.00 -6.70
C SER A 275 -15.87 -14.37 -7.33
N ILE A 276 -16.63 -13.63 -6.52
CA ILE A 276 -17.85 -12.95 -6.96
C ILE A 276 -17.74 -11.48 -6.61
N GLU A 277 -17.89 -10.63 -7.61
CA GLU A 277 -17.76 -9.19 -7.50
C GLU A 277 -19.05 -8.52 -7.97
N GLY A 278 -19.57 -7.54 -7.24
CA GLY A 278 -20.81 -6.87 -7.62
C GLY A 278 -21.24 -5.80 -6.62
N PRO A 279 -22.46 -5.27 -6.76
CA PRO A 279 -23.02 -4.19 -5.93
C PRO A 279 -22.94 -4.43 -4.41
N SER A 280 -22.96 -5.70 -4.00
CA SER A 280 -22.76 -6.13 -2.61
C SER A 280 -21.75 -7.28 -2.52
N LYS A 281 -21.17 -7.49 -1.33
CA LYS A 281 -20.45 -8.74 -1.05
C LYS A 281 -21.46 -9.89 -1.02
N ALA A 282 -21.20 -10.94 -1.81
CA ALA A 282 -22.00 -12.15 -1.81
C ALA A 282 -21.35 -13.21 -0.90
N GLU A 283 -22.12 -13.80 0.00
CA GLU A 283 -21.69 -14.99 0.74
C GLU A 283 -21.60 -16.17 -0.23
N ILE A 284 -20.52 -16.94 -0.18
CA ILE A 284 -20.26 -18.07 -1.09
C ILE A 284 -20.19 -19.35 -0.27
N GLN A 285 -20.88 -20.39 -0.73
CA GLN A 285 -20.80 -21.73 -0.17
C GLN A 285 -20.45 -22.72 -1.29
N CYS A 286 -19.61 -23.70 -0.96
CA CYS A 286 -19.21 -24.75 -1.88
C CYS A 286 -19.39 -26.10 -1.21
N GLN A 287 -20.00 -27.04 -1.95
CA GLN A 287 -20.23 -28.40 -1.53
C GLN A 287 -19.67 -29.35 -2.60
N ASP A 288 -18.63 -30.09 -2.24
CA ASP A 288 -18.10 -31.19 -3.07
C ASP A 288 -19.00 -32.43 -2.92
N LYS A 289 -19.34 -33.07 -4.03
CA LYS A 289 -20.14 -34.31 -4.07
C LYS A 289 -19.29 -35.57 -4.09
N GLU A 290 -17.97 -35.46 -4.05
CA GLU A 290 -16.99 -36.55 -4.08
C GLU A 290 -17.01 -37.41 -5.36
N ASP A 291 -17.80 -37.02 -6.37
CA ASP A 291 -17.89 -37.65 -7.68
C ASP A 291 -17.16 -36.87 -8.79
N GLY A 292 -16.43 -35.82 -8.40
CA GLY A 292 -15.79 -34.86 -9.32
C GLY A 292 -16.71 -33.73 -9.79
N THR A 293 -17.89 -33.58 -9.17
CA THR A 293 -18.78 -32.42 -9.36
C THR A 293 -18.96 -31.63 -8.05
N LEU A 294 -19.06 -30.31 -8.19
CA LEU A 294 -19.20 -29.37 -7.09
C LEU A 294 -20.47 -28.55 -7.26
N ASN A 295 -21.22 -28.39 -6.17
CA ASN A 295 -22.30 -27.42 -6.08
C ASN A 295 -21.78 -26.14 -5.42
N ILE A 296 -21.94 -25.01 -6.09
CA ILE A 296 -21.57 -23.69 -5.59
C ILE A 296 -22.84 -22.88 -5.45
N SER A 297 -23.04 -22.24 -4.30
CA SER A 297 -24.10 -21.24 -4.10
C SER A 297 -23.53 -19.89 -3.68
N TYR A 298 -24.23 -18.83 -4.06
CA TYR A 298 -23.92 -17.49 -3.58
C TYR A 298 -25.17 -16.66 -3.29
N LYS A 299 -25.07 -15.77 -2.29
CA LYS A 299 -26.20 -14.98 -1.78
C LYS A 299 -25.93 -13.47 -1.82
N PRO A 300 -26.35 -12.78 -2.89
CA PRO A 300 -26.21 -11.32 -3.04
C PRO A 300 -27.29 -10.56 -2.27
N THR A 301 -26.98 -9.37 -1.75
CA THR A 301 -27.93 -8.52 -1.00
C THR A 301 -28.41 -7.29 -1.75
N GLU A 302 -27.79 -6.96 -2.89
CA GLU A 302 -28.16 -5.82 -3.73
C GLU A 302 -28.46 -6.28 -5.17
N PRO A 303 -29.50 -5.74 -5.84
CA PRO A 303 -29.76 -6.03 -7.24
C PRO A 303 -28.71 -5.37 -8.13
N GLY A 304 -28.45 -5.97 -9.30
CA GLY A 304 -27.48 -5.49 -10.26
C GLY A 304 -26.65 -6.62 -10.88
N TYR A 305 -25.60 -6.26 -11.60
CA TYR A 305 -24.75 -7.23 -12.29
C TYR A 305 -23.62 -7.70 -11.37
N TYR A 306 -23.46 -9.02 -11.26
CA TYR A 306 -22.39 -9.65 -10.51
C TYR A 306 -21.47 -10.40 -11.48
N ILE A 307 -20.16 -10.27 -11.29
CA ILE A 307 -19.14 -10.98 -12.05
C ILE A 307 -18.69 -12.18 -11.22
N VAL A 308 -18.94 -13.38 -11.73
CA VAL A 308 -18.51 -14.64 -11.13
C VAL A 308 -17.25 -15.12 -11.88
N ASN A 309 -16.09 -14.94 -11.25
CA ASN A 309 -14.83 -15.48 -11.72
C ASN A 309 -14.70 -16.92 -11.26
N LEU A 310 -14.57 -17.84 -12.20
CA LEU A 310 -14.35 -19.26 -11.96
C LEU A 310 -13.12 -19.69 -12.75
N LYS A 311 -12.08 -20.09 -12.02
CA LYS A 311 -10.82 -20.54 -12.60
C LYS A 311 -10.56 -21.98 -12.20
N PHE A 312 -9.90 -22.73 -13.07
CA PHE A 312 -9.38 -24.05 -12.80
C PHE A 312 -7.91 -24.11 -13.21
N ALA A 313 -7.04 -24.61 -12.31
CA ALA A 313 -5.59 -24.58 -12.50
C ALA A 313 -5.06 -23.17 -12.88
N ASP A 314 -5.58 -22.15 -12.20
CA ASP A 314 -5.27 -20.72 -12.41
C ASP A 314 -5.73 -20.11 -13.75
N HIS A 315 -6.42 -20.86 -14.61
CA HIS A 315 -6.97 -20.40 -15.88
C HIS A 315 -8.50 -20.29 -15.82
N HIS A 316 -9.11 -19.32 -16.50
CA HIS A 316 -10.57 -19.22 -16.56
C HIS A 316 -11.18 -20.45 -17.25
N VAL A 317 -12.24 -20.98 -16.67
CA VAL A 317 -13.06 -22.01 -17.33
C VAL A 317 -13.88 -21.40 -18.46
N GLU A 318 -14.37 -22.21 -19.38
CA GLU A 318 -15.13 -21.73 -20.53
C GLU A 318 -16.38 -20.93 -20.09
N GLY A 319 -16.50 -19.70 -20.62
CA GLY A 319 -17.57 -18.76 -20.25
C GLY A 319 -17.29 -17.90 -19.02
N SER A 320 -16.20 -18.14 -18.28
CA SER A 320 -15.78 -17.28 -17.18
C SER A 320 -14.86 -16.14 -17.66
N PRO A 321 -14.95 -14.92 -17.10
CA PRO A 321 -15.89 -14.47 -16.06
C PRO A 321 -17.37 -14.48 -16.52
N PHE A 322 -18.28 -14.91 -15.63
CA PHE A 322 -19.71 -14.91 -15.92
C PHE A 322 -20.36 -13.63 -15.40
N THR A 323 -21.09 -12.93 -16.26
CA THR A 323 -21.90 -11.77 -15.87
C THR A 323 -23.32 -12.21 -15.53
N VAL A 324 -23.69 -12.08 -14.26
CA VAL A 324 -24.97 -12.54 -13.71
C VAL A 324 -25.86 -11.36 -13.36
N LYS A 325 -27.05 -11.30 -13.97
CA LYS A 325 -28.06 -10.29 -13.64
C LYS A 325 -28.85 -10.71 -12.40
N VAL A 326 -28.61 -10.05 -11.28
CA VAL A 326 -29.32 -10.30 -10.02
C VAL A 326 -30.49 -9.33 -9.88
N GLN A 327 -31.70 -9.86 -9.67
CA GLN A 327 -32.95 -9.10 -9.57
C GLN A 327 -33.59 -9.26 -8.18
N GLY A 328 -34.35 -8.26 -7.73
CA GLY A 328 -35.05 -8.28 -6.43
C GLY A 328 -34.93 -6.94 -5.72
N GLU A 329 -35.42 -6.89 -4.48
CA GLU A 329 -35.29 -5.71 -3.61
C GLU A 329 -33.86 -5.63 -3.06
N GLY A 330 -33.31 -4.42 -2.98
CA GLY A 330 -32.05 -4.14 -2.29
C GLY A 330 -32.27 -3.88 -0.80
N SER A 331 -31.20 -3.65 -0.04
CA SER A 331 -31.26 -3.49 1.41
C SER A 331 -31.81 -2.12 1.86
N ASN A 332 -33.07 -1.75 1.55
CA ASN A 332 -33.77 -0.55 2.07
C ASN A 332 -32.94 0.75 2.18
N ARG A 333 -32.01 1.01 1.25
CA ARG A 333 -31.17 2.22 1.27
C ARG A 333 -31.93 3.41 0.72
N GLN A 334 -31.96 4.51 1.47
CA GLN A 334 -32.53 5.78 1.02
C GLN A 334 -31.44 6.56 0.25
N ARG A 335 -31.76 7.05 -0.93
CA ARG A 335 -30.85 7.86 -1.77
C ARG A 335 -31.45 9.24 -1.99
N GLU A 336 -30.68 10.27 -1.64
CA GLU A 336 -30.98 11.65 -2.01
C GLU A 336 -29.93 12.16 -3.00
N LYS A 337 -30.35 12.93 -4.01
CA LYS A 337 -29.49 13.42 -5.10
C LYS A 337 -29.80 14.87 -5.42
N ILE A 338 -28.76 15.69 -5.53
CA ILE A 338 -28.80 17.02 -6.14
C ILE A 338 -27.98 17.03 -7.43
N GLN A 339 -28.41 17.81 -8.42
CA GLN A 339 -27.68 17.98 -9.69
C GLN A 339 -27.76 19.45 -10.11
N ARG A 340 -26.61 20.04 -10.46
CA ARG A 340 -26.48 21.45 -10.85
C ARG A 340 -25.63 21.56 -12.11
N GLN A 341 -26.14 22.28 -13.10
CA GLN A 341 -25.38 22.63 -14.30
C GLN A 341 -24.50 23.84 -14.02
N ARG A 342 -23.26 23.81 -14.51
CA ARG A 342 -22.24 24.82 -14.24
C ARG A 342 -21.57 25.31 -15.52
N GLU A 343 -21.34 26.61 -15.55
CA GLU A 343 -20.56 27.28 -16.57
C GLU A 343 -19.06 27.12 -16.29
N ALA A 344 -18.24 27.13 -17.34
CA ALA A 344 -16.79 27.12 -17.18
C ALA A 344 -16.34 28.43 -16.53
N VAL A 345 -15.37 28.35 -15.61
CA VAL A 345 -14.72 29.54 -15.06
C VAL A 345 -13.92 30.22 -16.18
N PRO A 346 -13.93 31.56 -16.29
CA PRO A 346 -13.13 32.26 -17.29
C PRO A 346 -11.66 31.85 -17.27
N ILE A 347 -11.07 31.74 -18.47
CA ILE A 347 -9.66 31.40 -18.64
C ILE A 347 -8.80 32.47 -17.96
N THR A 348 -7.83 32.04 -17.16
CA THR A 348 -6.86 32.93 -16.52
C THR A 348 -5.75 33.30 -17.49
N GLU A 349 -5.43 34.59 -17.59
CA GLU A 349 -4.29 35.10 -18.35
C GLU A 349 -3.06 35.31 -17.43
N VAL A 350 -1.86 35.24 -18.02
CA VAL A 350 -0.61 35.57 -17.32
C VAL A 350 -0.69 36.99 -16.75
N GLY A 351 -0.28 37.16 -15.48
CA GLY A 351 -0.35 38.43 -14.78
C GLY A 351 -1.71 38.74 -14.13
N SER A 352 -2.72 37.87 -14.29
CA SER A 352 -4.00 38.02 -13.59
C SER A 352 -3.89 37.66 -12.11
N GLU A 353 -4.57 38.38 -11.23
CA GLU A 353 -4.70 37.98 -9.84
C GLU A 353 -5.56 36.72 -9.74
N CYS A 354 -4.96 35.63 -9.27
CA CYS A 354 -5.60 34.32 -9.14
C CYS A 354 -6.02 34.08 -7.70
N LYS A 355 -7.17 33.44 -7.53
CA LYS A 355 -7.74 33.12 -6.22
C LYS A 355 -8.21 31.68 -6.18
N LEU A 356 -7.77 30.93 -5.16
CA LEU A 356 -8.27 29.61 -4.79
C LEU A 356 -8.94 29.70 -3.42
N THR A 357 -10.20 29.28 -3.30
CA THR A 357 -10.92 29.31 -2.01
C THR A 357 -11.22 27.91 -1.46
N PHE A 358 -11.21 27.80 -0.14
CA PHE A 358 -11.59 26.60 0.59
C PHE A 358 -12.12 26.95 1.98
N LYS A 359 -13.00 26.10 2.54
CA LYS A 359 -13.52 26.28 3.90
C LYS A 359 -12.91 25.26 4.85
N MET A 360 -12.34 25.73 5.96
CA MET A 360 -11.81 24.97 7.09
C MET A 360 -12.23 25.64 8.41
N PRO A 361 -13.45 25.37 8.91
CA PRO A 361 -13.91 25.94 10.18
C PRO A 361 -13.01 25.54 11.35
N GLY A 362 -12.78 26.45 12.30
CA GLY A 362 -12.02 26.18 13.53
C GLY A 362 -10.50 26.17 13.37
N VAL A 363 -9.99 26.59 12.20
CA VAL A 363 -8.56 26.83 11.94
C VAL A 363 -8.28 28.32 12.01
N THR A 364 -7.01 28.71 12.17
CA THR A 364 -6.58 30.12 12.04
C THR A 364 -5.63 30.25 10.85
N SER A 365 -5.58 31.44 10.22
CA SER A 365 -4.66 31.69 9.10
C SER A 365 -3.18 31.52 9.47
N LEU A 366 -2.82 31.70 10.75
CA LEU A 366 -1.46 31.53 11.27
C LEU A 366 -0.98 30.07 11.22
N ASP A 367 -1.90 29.10 11.24
CA ASP A 367 -1.57 27.68 11.15
C ASP A 367 -1.48 27.18 9.70
N LEU A 368 -1.74 28.05 8.72
CA LEU A 368 -1.77 27.73 7.31
C LEU A 368 -0.53 28.30 6.59
N SER A 369 -0.03 27.55 5.61
CA SER A 369 0.99 28.01 4.67
C SER A 369 0.61 27.67 3.24
N SER A 370 1.01 28.52 2.28
CA SER A 370 0.75 28.31 0.87
C SER A 370 1.92 28.68 -0.03
N THR A 371 2.19 27.83 -1.01
CA THR A 371 3.19 28.07 -2.07
C THR A 371 2.60 27.74 -3.44
N VAL A 372 3.15 28.36 -4.49
CA VAL A 372 2.77 28.12 -5.89
C VAL A 372 4.00 27.78 -6.69
N THR A 373 3.99 26.61 -7.32
CA THR A 373 5.04 26.14 -8.24
C THR A 373 4.58 26.34 -9.67
N SER A 374 5.37 27.06 -10.46
CA SER A 374 5.12 27.33 -11.86
C SER A 374 5.44 26.11 -12.75
N PRO A 375 4.91 26.04 -14.00
CA PRO A 375 5.24 24.98 -14.96
C PRO A 375 6.75 24.77 -15.19
N GLY A 376 7.55 25.83 -15.14
CA GLY A 376 9.01 25.80 -15.23
C GLY A 376 9.72 25.36 -13.95
N GLY A 377 8.99 25.02 -12.88
CA GLY A 377 9.51 24.51 -11.61
C GLY A 377 9.88 25.59 -10.58
N VAL A 378 9.57 26.86 -10.85
CA VAL A 378 9.86 27.95 -9.90
C VAL A 378 8.78 27.97 -8.83
N THR A 379 9.17 27.86 -7.56
CA THR A 379 8.23 27.91 -6.43
C THR A 379 8.33 29.25 -5.71
N GLU A 380 7.19 29.89 -5.48
CA GLU A 380 7.06 31.15 -4.76
C GLU A 380 6.00 31.03 -3.64
N ASP A 381 6.13 31.82 -2.58
CA ASP A 381 5.12 31.90 -1.53
C ASP A 381 3.84 32.55 -2.08
N ALA A 382 2.68 32.03 -1.65
CA ALA A 382 1.39 32.60 -1.97
C ALA A 382 0.71 33.14 -0.73
N GLU A 383 -0.01 34.24 -0.87
CA GLU A 383 -0.66 34.93 0.24
C GLU A 383 -1.97 34.20 0.60
N ILE A 384 -2.20 33.93 1.89
CA ILE A 384 -3.45 33.32 2.36
C ILE A 384 -4.15 34.24 3.37
N ASN A 385 -5.42 34.53 3.09
CA ASN A 385 -6.24 35.41 3.91
C ASN A 385 -7.58 34.74 4.26
N GLU A 386 -8.07 34.98 5.47
CA GLU A 386 -9.43 34.62 5.87
C GLU A 386 -10.40 35.68 5.36
N VAL A 387 -11.38 35.26 4.55
CA VAL A 387 -12.33 36.17 3.89
C VAL A 387 -13.68 36.21 4.62
N GLU A 388 -14.10 35.06 5.14
CA GLU A 388 -15.27 34.89 6.01
C GLU A 388 -14.92 33.82 7.07
N ASP A 389 -15.73 33.67 8.12
CA ASP A 389 -15.49 32.71 9.21
C ASP A 389 -15.19 31.28 8.69
N GLY A 390 -13.94 30.86 8.85
CA GLY A 390 -13.41 29.58 8.37
C GLY A 390 -13.30 29.44 6.86
N LEU A 391 -13.47 30.52 6.06
CA LEU A 391 -13.31 30.55 4.61
C LEU A 391 -12.01 31.27 4.24
N TYR A 392 -11.08 30.55 3.64
CA TYR A 392 -9.76 31.06 3.26
C TYR A 392 -9.64 31.23 1.75
N ALA A 393 -8.85 32.22 1.34
CA ALA A 393 -8.48 32.48 -0.04
C ALA A 393 -6.95 32.55 -0.18
N VAL A 394 -6.42 31.77 -1.12
CA VAL A 394 -5.01 31.82 -1.53
C VAL A 394 -4.90 32.66 -2.79
N HIS A 395 -4.06 33.69 -2.73
CA HIS A 395 -3.81 34.66 -3.79
C HIS A 395 -2.42 34.48 -4.39
N PHE A 396 -2.33 34.50 -5.72
CA PHE A 396 -1.06 34.49 -6.44
C PHE A 396 -1.20 35.10 -7.84
N VAL A 397 -0.08 35.48 -8.46
CA VAL A 397 -0.03 36.05 -9.81
C VAL A 397 0.89 35.20 -10.69
N PRO A 398 0.36 34.46 -11.68
CA PRO A 398 1.16 33.58 -12.51
C PRO A 398 1.98 34.38 -13.54
N LYS A 399 3.22 33.96 -13.74
CA LYS A 399 4.20 34.64 -14.61
C LYS A 399 4.38 33.97 -15.98
N GLU A 400 3.85 32.76 -16.15
CA GLU A 400 3.97 31.98 -17.38
C GLU A 400 2.69 31.20 -17.68
N LEU A 401 2.58 30.68 -18.90
CA LEU A 401 1.46 29.85 -19.33
C LEU A 401 1.68 28.40 -18.90
N GLY A 402 0.62 27.73 -18.45
CA GLY A 402 0.64 26.31 -18.10
C GLY A 402 0.01 25.99 -16.75
N VAL A 403 0.18 24.74 -16.33
CA VAL A 403 -0.36 24.20 -15.08
C VAL A 403 0.54 24.58 -13.91
N HIS A 404 0.03 25.43 -13.02
CA HIS A 404 0.66 25.76 -11.74
C HIS A 404 0.20 24.78 -10.67
N THR A 405 1.05 24.53 -9.69
CA THR A 405 0.74 23.68 -8.53
C THR A 405 0.65 24.54 -7.29
N VAL A 406 -0.55 24.65 -6.71
CA VAL A 406 -0.82 25.43 -5.49
C VAL A 406 -0.82 24.47 -4.29
N SER A 407 0.21 24.54 -3.45
CA SER A 407 0.32 23.74 -2.24
C SER A 407 -0.21 24.54 -1.06
N VAL A 408 -1.23 24.01 -0.40
CA VAL A 408 -1.77 24.55 0.87
C VAL A 408 -1.57 23.53 1.97
N ARG A 409 -1.01 23.97 3.10
CA ARG A 409 -0.68 23.12 4.24
C ARG A 409 -1.24 23.69 5.54
N TYR A 410 -1.73 22.82 6.42
CA TYR A 410 -2.09 23.11 7.81
C TYR A 410 -1.07 22.41 8.71
N LYS A 411 -0.36 23.16 9.56
CA LYS A 411 0.72 22.63 10.42
C LYS A 411 1.69 21.72 9.65
N GLU A 412 2.19 22.23 8.52
CA GLU A 412 3.10 21.54 7.58
C GLU A 412 2.50 20.33 6.81
N MET A 413 1.23 19.97 7.02
CA MET A 413 0.58 18.87 6.29
C MET A 413 -0.33 19.39 5.18
N HIS A 414 -0.30 18.79 3.99
CA HIS A 414 -1.25 19.14 2.94
C HIS A 414 -2.70 19.01 3.43
N ILE A 415 -3.54 19.98 3.10
CA ILE A 415 -4.98 19.87 3.33
C ILE A 415 -5.61 18.91 2.30
N PRO A 416 -6.80 18.35 2.54
CA PRO A 416 -7.48 17.51 1.54
C PRO A 416 -7.62 18.24 0.19
N GLY A 417 -7.21 17.58 -0.90
CA GLY A 417 -7.19 18.13 -2.26
C GLY A 417 -5.91 18.89 -2.62
N SER A 418 -5.07 19.24 -1.65
CA SER A 418 -3.74 19.80 -1.88
C SER A 418 -2.72 18.68 -2.19
N PRO A 419 -1.77 18.88 -3.10
CA PRO A 419 -1.58 20.08 -3.93
C PRO A 419 -2.63 20.23 -5.04
N PHE A 420 -3.08 21.46 -5.29
CA PHE A 420 -4.09 21.78 -6.30
C PHE A 420 -3.44 22.14 -7.64
N GLN A 421 -4.03 21.69 -8.74
CA GLN A 421 -3.66 22.17 -10.08
C GLN A 421 -4.42 23.45 -10.41
N PHE A 422 -3.72 24.43 -11.00
CA PHE A 422 -4.31 25.68 -11.47
C PHE A 422 -3.76 26.04 -12.85
N THR A 423 -4.59 25.89 -13.88
CA THR A 423 -4.17 26.15 -15.27
C THR A 423 -4.29 27.63 -15.64
N VAL A 424 -3.20 28.16 -16.21
CA VAL A 424 -3.11 29.54 -16.75
C VAL A 424 -2.97 29.44 -18.27
N GLY A 425 -3.90 30.06 -18.98
CA GLY A 425 -4.08 29.87 -20.43
C GLY A 425 -5.15 28.83 -20.77
N PRO A 426 -5.30 28.47 -22.05
CA PRO A 426 -6.37 27.60 -22.52
C PRO A 426 -6.29 26.20 -21.90
N LEU A 427 -7.42 25.73 -21.37
CA LEU A 427 -7.59 24.36 -20.90
C LEU A 427 -7.46 23.39 -22.08
N ARG A 428 -6.52 22.46 -22.01
CA ARG A 428 -6.29 21.43 -23.04
C ARG A 428 -7.15 20.19 -22.86
N ASP A 429 -7.65 19.96 -21.65
CA ASP A 429 -8.34 18.75 -21.21
C ASP A 429 -9.32 19.11 -20.07
N GLY A 430 -10.40 18.35 -19.90
CA GLY A 430 -11.47 18.61 -18.93
C GLY A 430 -12.36 17.38 -18.74
N GLY A 431 -13.17 17.35 -17.67
CA GLY A 431 -14.02 16.21 -17.33
C GLY A 431 -13.99 15.82 -15.85
N ALA A 432 -14.67 14.71 -15.51
CA ALA A 432 -14.83 14.27 -14.13
C ALA A 432 -13.51 13.97 -13.41
N HIS A 433 -12.50 13.53 -14.14
CA HIS A 433 -11.15 13.27 -13.62
C HIS A 433 -10.39 14.52 -13.16
N ARG A 434 -10.83 15.71 -13.60
CA ARG A 434 -10.26 16.99 -13.17
C ARG A 434 -10.98 17.59 -11.96
N VAL A 435 -12.07 16.94 -11.52
CA VAL A 435 -12.79 17.34 -10.32
C VAL A 435 -12.13 16.71 -9.11
N HIS A 436 -11.81 17.54 -8.13
CA HIS A 436 -11.27 17.11 -6.84
C HIS A 436 -12.33 17.35 -5.77
N ALA A 437 -12.41 16.46 -4.79
CA ALA A 437 -13.27 16.67 -3.62
C ALA A 437 -12.50 16.31 -2.35
N GLY A 438 -12.73 17.10 -1.29
CA GLY A 438 -11.99 16.95 -0.05
C GLY A 438 -12.66 17.67 1.11
N GLY A 439 -12.64 17.03 2.27
CA GLY A 439 -13.21 17.55 3.50
C GLY A 439 -13.71 16.43 4.41
N PRO A 440 -13.97 16.75 5.70
CA PRO A 440 -14.33 15.76 6.69
C PRO A 440 -15.58 14.94 6.31
N GLY A 441 -16.51 15.54 5.58
CA GLY A 441 -17.75 14.90 5.17
C GLY A 441 -17.64 13.83 4.09
N LEU A 442 -16.46 13.62 3.51
CA LEU A 442 -16.15 12.47 2.65
C LEU A 442 -15.43 11.34 3.41
N GLU A 443 -15.16 11.55 4.71
CA GLU A 443 -14.48 10.59 5.58
C GLU A 443 -15.42 10.09 6.69
N ARG A 444 -16.14 11.01 7.36
CA ARG A 444 -17.08 10.71 8.47
C ARG A 444 -18.16 11.79 8.65
N GLY A 445 -19.09 11.53 9.55
CA GLY A 445 -20.05 12.53 10.05
C GLY A 445 -20.78 12.06 11.31
N GLU A 446 -21.70 12.89 11.80
CA GLU A 446 -22.50 12.58 13.00
C GLU A 446 -23.99 12.69 12.67
N ALA A 447 -24.77 11.74 13.18
CA ALA A 447 -26.21 11.71 13.04
C ALA A 447 -26.82 13.00 13.59
N GLY A 448 -27.59 13.68 12.74
CA GLY A 448 -28.23 14.94 13.05
C GLY A 448 -27.32 16.17 12.94
N GLN A 449 -26.03 16.06 12.62
CA GLN A 449 -25.15 17.22 12.42
C GLN A 449 -24.81 17.48 10.93
N PRO A 450 -24.55 18.74 10.54
CA PRO A 450 -24.01 19.06 9.22
C PRO A 450 -22.64 18.41 9.02
N THR A 451 -22.49 17.75 7.88
CA THR A 451 -21.30 17.02 7.47
C THR A 451 -20.80 17.60 6.15
N GLU A 452 -19.57 18.11 6.12
CA GLU A 452 -19.19 19.14 5.13
C GLU A 452 -17.97 18.75 4.30
N PHE A 453 -17.96 19.12 3.02
CA PHE A 453 -16.80 18.97 2.15
C PHE A 453 -16.76 20.02 1.02
N ASN A 454 -15.59 20.15 0.40
CA ASN A 454 -15.35 21.03 -0.73
C ASN A 454 -15.25 20.20 -2.02
N VAL A 455 -15.68 20.79 -3.13
CA VAL A 455 -15.50 20.23 -4.48
C VAL A 455 -14.88 21.29 -5.38
N TRP A 456 -13.76 21.01 -6.02
CA TRP A 456 -13.08 21.89 -6.96
C TRP A 456 -13.22 21.33 -8.37
N THR A 457 -13.84 22.10 -9.26
CA THR A 457 -14.12 21.71 -10.65
C THR A 457 -13.51 22.67 -11.68
N ARG A 458 -12.67 23.63 -11.27
CA ARG A 458 -12.13 24.65 -12.17
C ARG A 458 -11.52 24.02 -13.43
N GLU A 459 -10.70 23.00 -13.23
CA GLU A 459 -9.99 22.27 -14.28
C GLU A 459 -10.89 21.31 -15.08
N ALA A 460 -12.16 21.10 -14.65
CA ALA A 460 -13.09 20.20 -15.33
C ALA A 460 -13.84 20.84 -16.49
N GLY A 461 -13.83 22.18 -16.59
CA GLY A 461 -14.59 22.92 -17.60
C GLY A 461 -16.09 23.00 -17.28
N ALA A 462 -16.90 23.29 -18.30
CA ALA A 462 -18.36 23.37 -18.18
C ALA A 462 -18.98 21.97 -18.05
N GLY A 463 -20.00 21.82 -17.21
CA GLY A 463 -20.65 20.54 -17.02
C GLY A 463 -21.62 20.48 -15.86
N SER A 464 -22.21 19.31 -15.65
CA SER A 464 -23.17 19.05 -14.58
C SER A 464 -22.49 18.34 -13.41
N LEU A 465 -22.47 18.97 -12.24
CA LEU A 465 -22.05 18.35 -10.99
C LEU A 465 -23.27 17.74 -10.29
N ALA A 466 -23.21 16.45 -9.99
CA ALA A 466 -24.23 15.73 -9.23
C ALA A 466 -23.64 15.15 -7.96
N ILE A 467 -24.35 15.31 -6.85
CA ILE A 467 -23.98 14.80 -5.54
C ILE A 467 -25.13 13.94 -5.05
N SER A 468 -24.80 12.75 -4.58
CA SER A 468 -25.74 11.80 -4.01
C SER A 468 -25.23 11.30 -2.69
N VAL A 469 -26.12 11.17 -1.70
CA VAL A 469 -25.83 10.57 -0.42
C VAL A 469 -26.82 9.42 -0.25
N GLU A 470 -26.28 8.21 -0.11
CA GLU A 470 -27.06 6.98 0.01
C GLU A 470 -26.70 6.25 1.29
N GLY A 471 -27.69 5.87 2.10
CA GLY A 471 -27.42 5.14 3.32
C GLY A 471 -28.68 4.80 4.13
N PRO A 472 -28.51 4.52 5.44
CA PRO A 472 -29.58 4.15 6.36
C PRO A 472 -30.78 5.10 6.40
N SER A 473 -30.55 6.41 6.25
CA SER A 473 -31.61 7.42 6.23
C SER A 473 -31.44 8.41 5.07
N LYS A 474 -32.47 9.22 4.83
CA LYS A 474 -32.42 10.30 3.84
C LYS A 474 -31.46 11.40 4.28
N ALA A 475 -30.72 11.95 3.33
CA ALA A 475 -29.82 13.07 3.55
C ALA A 475 -30.45 14.40 3.11
N GLU A 476 -30.41 15.39 3.97
CA GLU A 476 -30.65 16.79 3.61
C GLU A 476 -29.34 17.37 3.08
N ILE A 477 -29.28 17.76 1.81
CA ILE A 477 -28.06 18.26 1.17
C ILE A 477 -28.19 19.76 0.89
N ASP A 478 -27.29 20.55 1.48
CA ASP A 478 -27.06 21.95 1.17
C ASP A 478 -25.84 22.11 0.24
N PHE A 479 -25.95 23.04 -0.71
CA PHE A 479 -24.96 23.23 -1.76
C PHE A 479 -24.79 24.72 -2.06
N LYS A 480 -23.55 25.21 -1.95
CA LYS A 480 -23.17 26.60 -2.26
C LYS A 480 -22.06 26.63 -3.31
N ASP A 481 -22.39 27.12 -4.50
CA ASP A 481 -21.40 27.42 -5.55
C ASP A 481 -20.73 28.76 -5.27
N ARG A 482 -19.39 28.78 -5.20
CA ARG A 482 -18.62 30.00 -4.94
C ARG A 482 -18.28 30.78 -6.22
N LYS A 483 -18.64 30.25 -7.40
CA LYS A 483 -18.41 30.86 -8.73
C LYS A 483 -16.94 31.08 -9.11
N ASP A 484 -16.00 30.51 -8.38
CA ASP A 484 -14.55 30.53 -8.67
C ASP A 484 -14.02 29.18 -9.15
N GLY A 485 -14.93 28.23 -9.38
CA GLY A 485 -14.62 26.84 -9.69
C GLY A 485 -14.60 25.93 -8.47
N SER A 486 -14.81 26.46 -7.25
CA SER A 486 -15.03 25.66 -6.04
C SER A 486 -16.50 25.65 -5.60
N CYS A 487 -16.89 24.60 -4.90
CA CYS A 487 -18.19 24.43 -4.27
C CYS A 487 -18.02 23.98 -2.83
N TYR A 488 -19.01 24.33 -2.04
CA TYR A 488 -19.19 23.84 -0.70
C TYR A 488 -20.44 22.97 -0.65
N VAL A 489 -20.33 21.85 0.05
CA VAL A 489 -21.40 20.89 0.21
C VAL A 489 -21.50 20.57 1.69
N SER A 490 -22.72 20.61 2.22
CA SER A 490 -23.01 20.16 3.58
C SER A 490 -24.20 19.21 3.49
N TYR A 491 -24.16 18.09 4.20
CA TYR A 491 -25.31 17.21 4.30
C TYR A 491 -25.57 16.77 5.73
N ARG A 492 -26.83 16.50 6.05
CA ARG A 492 -27.28 16.02 7.36
C ARG A 492 -28.09 14.76 7.17
N VAL A 493 -27.84 13.74 7.97
CA VAL A 493 -28.58 12.47 7.96
C VAL A 493 -29.07 12.14 9.37
N GLY A 494 -30.19 11.42 9.48
CA GLY A 494 -30.83 11.14 10.77
C GLY A 494 -30.28 9.91 11.49
N ASP A 495 -29.99 8.84 10.74
CA ASP A 495 -29.60 7.56 11.32
C ASP A 495 -28.10 7.28 11.19
N PRO A 496 -27.45 6.71 12.23
CA PRO A 496 -26.05 6.29 12.15
C PRO A 496 -25.86 5.08 11.23
N GLY A 497 -24.65 4.91 10.69
CA GLY A 497 -24.26 3.78 9.85
C GLY A 497 -23.37 4.18 8.67
N GLU A 498 -23.14 3.24 7.75
CA GLU A 498 -22.34 3.47 6.53
C GLU A 498 -23.19 4.15 5.46
N TYR A 499 -22.73 5.30 4.99
CA TYR A 499 -23.25 6.05 3.86
C TYR A 499 -22.27 6.01 2.69
N ARG A 500 -22.79 6.18 1.47
CA ARG A 500 -22.03 6.36 0.24
C ARG A 500 -22.31 7.75 -0.32
N VAL A 501 -21.28 8.58 -0.39
CA VAL A 501 -21.34 9.91 -1.01
C VAL A 501 -20.83 9.79 -2.43
N GLY A 502 -21.74 9.76 -3.40
CA GLY A 502 -21.42 9.74 -4.82
C GLY A 502 -21.34 11.15 -5.39
N ILE A 503 -20.15 11.56 -5.82
CA ILE A 503 -19.92 12.78 -6.59
C ILE A 503 -19.67 12.41 -8.05
N LYS A 504 -20.42 13.02 -8.95
CA LYS A 504 -20.34 12.80 -10.39
C LYS A 504 -20.24 14.13 -11.14
N PHE A 505 -19.48 14.13 -12.23
CA PHE A 505 -19.45 15.25 -13.17
C PHE A 505 -19.77 14.71 -14.57
N ASN A 506 -20.78 15.29 -15.23
CA ASN A 506 -21.34 14.78 -16.49
C ASN A 506 -21.67 13.27 -16.41
N ASP A 507 -22.36 12.87 -15.33
CA ASP A 507 -22.81 11.51 -15.02
C ASP A 507 -21.72 10.44 -14.77
N GLN A 508 -20.44 10.82 -14.88
CA GLN A 508 -19.28 9.99 -14.55
C GLN A 508 -18.81 10.25 -13.12
N HIS A 509 -18.40 9.21 -12.38
CA HIS A 509 -17.82 9.41 -11.04
C HIS A 509 -16.48 10.11 -11.16
N ILE A 510 -16.26 11.08 -10.26
CA ILE A 510 -14.93 11.66 -10.05
C ILE A 510 -13.99 10.60 -9.43
N PRO A 511 -12.67 10.79 -9.44
CA PRO A 511 -11.74 9.89 -8.75
C PRO A 511 -12.13 9.66 -7.29
N ASP A 512 -11.94 8.45 -6.78
CA ASP A 512 -12.31 7.98 -5.42
C ASP A 512 -13.82 7.93 -5.10
N SER A 513 -14.67 8.51 -5.94
CA SER A 513 -16.13 8.48 -5.77
C SER A 513 -16.68 7.14 -6.27
N PRO A 514 -17.62 6.49 -5.54
CA PRO A 514 -18.29 6.98 -4.34
C PRO A 514 -17.46 6.80 -3.05
N TYR A 515 -17.46 7.84 -2.23
CA TYR A 515 -16.81 7.83 -0.91
C TYR A 515 -17.65 7.04 0.09
N LYS A 516 -17.02 6.16 0.86
CA LYS A 516 -17.67 5.50 2.00
C LYS A 516 -17.48 6.35 3.24
N VAL A 517 -18.59 6.74 3.85
CA VAL A 517 -18.61 7.64 5.00
C VAL A 517 -19.34 6.96 6.16
N TYR A 518 -18.69 6.86 7.31
CA TYR A 518 -19.35 6.35 8.50
C TYR A 518 -19.95 7.50 9.31
N ILE A 519 -21.25 7.41 9.58
CA ILE A 519 -21.98 8.37 10.41
C ILE A 519 -22.15 7.79 11.80
N SER A 520 -21.59 8.46 12.81
CA SER A 520 -21.72 8.04 14.20
C SER A 520 -23.06 8.46 14.81
N PRO A 521 -23.54 7.81 15.87
CA PRO A 521 -24.65 8.31 16.68
C PRO A 521 -24.38 9.71 17.23
N ALA A 522 -25.45 10.43 17.62
CA ALA A 522 -25.34 11.75 18.25
C ALA A 522 -24.40 11.71 19.48
N MET A 523 -23.49 12.68 19.59
CA MET A 523 -22.31 12.66 20.47
C MET A 523 -22.60 12.44 21.96
N GLY A 524 -23.82 12.69 22.44
CA GLY A 524 -24.12 12.55 23.87
C GLY A 524 -23.10 13.34 24.69
N ASP A 525 -22.42 12.73 25.66
CA ASP A 525 -21.37 13.37 26.45
C ASP A 525 -19.99 13.49 25.74
N ALA A 526 -19.80 12.88 24.56
CA ALA A 526 -18.52 12.88 23.84
C ALA A 526 -18.05 14.31 23.45
N HIS A 527 -18.98 15.23 23.18
CA HIS A 527 -18.68 16.63 22.82
C HIS A 527 -18.05 17.41 23.98
N LYS A 528 -18.22 16.95 25.21
CA LYS A 528 -17.60 17.57 26.39
C LYS A 528 -16.11 17.25 26.47
N LEU A 529 -15.64 16.19 25.81
CA LEU A 529 -14.24 15.79 25.88
C LEU A 529 -13.38 16.76 25.06
N GLU A 530 -12.27 17.18 25.65
CA GLU A 530 -11.33 18.13 25.05
C GLU A 530 -9.92 17.55 25.07
N VAL A 531 -9.22 17.63 23.93
CA VAL A 531 -7.83 17.18 23.84
C VAL A 531 -6.89 18.29 24.32
N ALA A 532 -6.10 17.98 25.34
CA ALA A 532 -5.05 18.83 25.86
C ALA A 532 -3.66 18.27 25.51
N GLN A 533 -2.73 19.16 25.19
CA GLN A 533 -1.30 18.84 24.97
C GLN A 533 -1.08 17.74 23.91
N PHE A 534 -1.56 17.97 22.69
CA PHE A 534 -1.34 17.03 21.58
C PHE A 534 0.14 17.06 21.13
N PRO A 535 0.80 15.90 20.99
CA PRO A 535 2.24 15.84 20.71
C PRO A 535 2.56 16.26 19.28
N THR A 536 3.67 16.98 19.11
CA THR A 536 4.13 17.52 17.81
C THR A 536 5.35 16.80 17.24
N ASP A 537 6.24 16.29 18.10
CA ASP A 537 7.51 15.65 17.71
C ASP A 537 7.50 14.14 18.00
N VAL A 538 6.58 13.43 17.36
CA VAL A 538 6.44 11.99 17.57
C VAL A 538 7.42 11.22 16.67
N GLN A 539 8.01 10.13 17.17
CA GLN A 539 8.96 9.30 16.42
C GLN A 539 8.43 7.88 16.30
N VAL A 540 8.82 7.21 15.21
CA VAL A 540 8.52 5.80 14.97
C VAL A 540 9.06 4.96 16.13
N ASP A 541 8.26 3.99 16.57
CA ASP A 541 8.56 3.07 17.67
C ASP A 541 8.94 3.78 18.99
N LYS A 542 8.46 5.00 19.20
CA LYS A 542 8.53 5.67 20.49
C LYS A 542 7.14 5.99 21.03
N PRO A 543 6.90 5.79 22.33
CA PRO A 543 5.62 6.14 22.91
C PRO A 543 5.43 7.66 22.88
N ALA A 544 4.29 8.10 22.37
CA ALA A 544 3.79 9.45 22.50
C ALA A 544 2.48 9.43 23.27
N GLN A 545 2.10 10.57 23.84
CA GLN A 545 0.85 10.68 24.59
C GLN A 545 0.24 12.06 24.46
N PHE A 546 -1.08 12.12 24.62
CA PHE A 546 -1.84 13.35 24.83
C PHE A 546 -2.84 13.15 25.97
N LEU A 547 -3.37 14.25 26.48
CA LEU A 547 -4.39 14.24 27.51
C LEU A 547 -5.77 14.50 26.90
N VAL A 548 -6.80 13.89 27.48
CA VAL A 548 -8.19 14.16 27.14
C VAL A 548 -8.95 14.48 28.41
N HIS A 549 -9.42 15.70 28.54
CA HIS A 549 -10.24 16.15 29.66
C HIS A 549 -11.67 15.68 29.43
N LYS A 550 -12.29 15.15 30.47
CA LYS A 550 -13.64 14.57 30.45
C LYS A 550 -14.70 15.65 30.66
N ASN A 551 -14.36 16.76 31.32
CA ASN A 551 -15.25 17.89 31.59
C ASN A 551 -16.62 17.44 32.13
N GLY A 552 -16.61 16.47 33.06
CA GLY A 552 -17.82 15.91 33.68
C GLY A 552 -18.64 14.93 32.81
N ALA A 553 -18.14 14.50 31.65
CA ALA A 553 -18.75 13.44 30.84
C ALA A 553 -18.80 12.09 31.58
N LYS A 554 -19.80 11.26 31.29
CA LYS A 554 -19.92 9.90 31.82
C LYS A 554 -19.81 8.86 30.70
N GLY A 555 -18.92 7.89 30.89
CA GLY A 555 -18.58 6.91 29.87
C GLY A 555 -17.09 6.56 29.84
N GLU A 556 -16.71 5.83 28.80
CA GLU A 556 -15.36 5.33 28.55
C GLU A 556 -14.81 5.87 27.23
N LEU A 557 -13.53 6.22 27.23
CA LEU A 557 -12.76 6.59 26.05
C LEU A 557 -12.07 5.34 25.50
N ASP A 558 -12.18 5.14 24.19
CA ASP A 558 -11.46 4.18 23.36
C ASP A 558 -10.60 4.97 22.35
N ALA A 559 -9.44 4.45 21.96
CA ALA A 559 -8.61 5.10 20.97
C ALA A 559 -7.75 4.10 20.20
N LYS A 560 -7.64 4.31 18.88
CA LYS A 560 -6.80 3.52 17.97
C LYS A 560 -5.95 4.43 17.11
N ILE A 561 -4.73 4.03 16.81
CA ILE A 561 -3.89 4.68 15.83
C ILE A 561 -3.93 3.86 14.53
N VAL A 562 -4.13 4.54 13.42
CA VAL A 562 -4.12 3.96 12.07
C VAL A 562 -2.92 4.53 11.34
N SER A 563 -2.06 3.67 10.86
CA SER A 563 -0.86 4.04 10.13
C SER A 563 -1.19 4.51 8.70
N PRO A 564 -0.24 5.18 8.01
CA PRO A 564 -0.37 5.48 6.57
C PRO A 564 -0.63 4.25 5.70
N GLY A 565 -0.05 3.08 6.03
CA GLY A 565 -0.29 1.80 5.35
C GLY A 565 -1.66 1.19 5.63
N GLY A 566 -2.45 1.77 6.54
CA GLY A 566 -3.77 1.29 6.95
C GLY A 566 -3.74 0.22 8.04
N SER A 567 -2.60 0.01 8.71
CA SER A 567 -2.51 -0.88 9.87
C SER A 567 -3.13 -0.18 11.10
N GLU A 568 -3.93 -0.90 11.89
CA GLU A 568 -4.54 -0.35 13.11
C GLU A 568 -3.85 -0.92 14.35
N ASP A 569 -3.54 -0.07 15.32
CA ASP A 569 -3.00 -0.43 16.64
C ASP A 569 -3.82 0.25 17.75
N ASP A 570 -4.03 -0.45 18.86
CA ASP A 570 -4.76 0.10 20.01
C ASP A 570 -3.90 1.15 20.76
N CYS A 571 -4.53 2.24 21.18
CA CYS A 571 -3.92 3.20 22.09
C CYS A 571 -4.12 2.76 23.54
N PHE A 572 -3.09 2.93 24.38
CA PHE A 572 -3.18 2.69 25.80
C PHE A 572 -3.82 3.87 26.52
N ILE A 573 -4.98 3.65 27.11
CA ILE A 573 -5.75 4.69 27.82
C ILE A 573 -5.66 4.46 29.32
N GLN A 574 -5.29 5.50 30.06
CA GLN A 574 -5.21 5.48 31.51
C GLN A 574 -5.93 6.69 32.11
N LEU A 575 -6.79 6.47 33.10
CA LEU A 575 -7.34 7.56 33.90
C LEU A 575 -6.24 8.10 34.83
N ILE A 576 -5.89 9.38 34.71
CA ILE A 576 -4.90 10.03 35.61
C ILE A 576 -5.60 10.50 36.88
N ASP A 577 -6.78 11.10 36.73
CA ASP A 577 -7.64 11.55 37.82
C ASP A 577 -9.11 11.40 37.42
N GLN A 578 -10.04 11.90 38.23
CA GLN A 578 -11.48 11.73 37.97
C GLN A 578 -11.97 12.38 36.68
N ASP A 579 -11.23 13.33 36.11
CA ASP A 579 -11.65 14.12 34.95
C ASP A 579 -10.66 14.10 33.78
N THR A 580 -9.57 13.32 33.86
CA THR A 580 -8.51 13.32 32.83
C THR A 580 -8.10 11.91 32.39
N TYR A 581 -8.16 11.66 31.09
CA TYR A 581 -7.54 10.51 30.43
C TYR A 581 -6.14 10.86 29.91
N SER A 582 -5.21 9.92 30.05
CA SER A 582 -3.97 9.86 29.28
C SER A 582 -4.16 8.87 28.14
N VAL A 583 -4.00 9.33 26.90
CA VAL A 583 -3.99 8.45 25.72
C VAL A 583 -2.54 8.34 25.26
N ARG A 584 -1.96 7.14 25.40
CA ARG A 584 -0.60 6.83 24.97
C ARG A 584 -0.65 5.91 23.76
N PHE A 585 0.15 6.19 22.76
CA PHE A 585 0.22 5.41 21.52
C PHE A 585 1.67 5.27 21.09
N MET A 586 1.95 4.26 20.27
CA MET A 586 3.30 3.96 19.79
C MET A 586 3.21 3.75 18.27
N PRO A 587 3.41 4.80 17.47
CA PRO A 587 3.26 4.67 16.04
C PRO A 587 4.38 3.79 15.47
N ARG A 588 4.01 2.91 14.55
CA ARG A 588 4.90 1.90 13.94
C ARG A 588 5.47 2.32 12.60
N GLU A 589 4.84 3.29 11.95
CA GLU A 589 5.18 3.71 10.60
C GLU A 589 5.45 5.22 10.55
N ASN A 590 6.42 5.60 9.71
CA ASN A 590 6.73 6.98 9.42
C ASN A 590 5.60 7.61 8.58
N GLY A 591 5.33 8.90 8.78
CA GLY A 591 4.30 9.62 8.01
C GLY A 591 3.06 9.99 8.83
N VAL A 592 1.96 10.30 8.14
CA VAL A 592 0.74 10.85 8.76
C VAL A 592 -0.14 9.72 9.29
N ASN A 593 -0.01 9.45 10.59
CA ASN A 593 -0.85 8.51 11.30
C ASN A 593 -2.17 9.19 11.72
N SER A 594 -3.26 8.43 11.81
CA SER A 594 -4.58 8.93 12.24
C SER A 594 -5.00 8.29 13.56
N ILE A 595 -5.20 9.10 14.61
CA ILE A 595 -5.62 8.61 15.93
C ILE A 595 -7.14 8.77 16.10
N HIS A 596 -7.85 7.66 16.02
CA HIS A 596 -9.27 7.52 16.22
C HIS A 596 -9.61 7.38 17.71
N SER A 597 -9.89 8.49 18.39
CA SER A 597 -10.40 8.52 19.76
C SER A 597 -11.92 8.65 19.80
N LYS A 598 -12.59 7.73 20.50
CA LYS A 598 -14.04 7.59 20.60
C LYS A 598 -14.48 7.49 22.06
N PHE A 599 -15.47 8.26 22.47
CA PHE A 599 -16.12 8.14 23.77
C PHE A 599 -17.48 7.45 23.62
N ASN A 600 -17.67 6.33 24.34
CA ASN A 600 -18.84 5.45 24.18
C ASN A 600 -19.12 5.06 22.71
N GLY A 601 -18.05 4.83 21.94
CA GLY A 601 -18.14 4.48 20.52
C GLY A 601 -18.34 5.66 19.55
N VAL A 602 -18.43 6.90 20.04
CA VAL A 602 -18.58 8.12 19.22
C VAL A 602 -17.28 8.92 19.22
N HIS A 603 -16.80 9.35 18.06
CA HIS A 603 -15.59 10.17 17.98
C HIS A 603 -15.69 11.46 18.81
N ILE A 604 -14.64 11.79 19.54
CA ILE A 604 -14.54 13.06 20.28
C ILE A 604 -14.19 14.22 19.32
N PRO A 605 -14.38 15.51 19.70
CA PRO A 605 -14.01 16.65 18.87
C PRO A 605 -12.57 16.56 18.35
N GLY A 606 -12.38 16.80 17.05
CA GLY A 606 -11.08 16.74 16.40
C GLY A 606 -10.59 15.34 15.98
N SER A 607 -11.25 14.26 16.43
CA SER A 607 -10.86 12.90 16.06
C SER A 607 -11.48 12.42 14.73
N PRO A 608 -10.76 11.63 13.89
CA PRO A 608 -9.35 11.25 14.00
C PRO A 608 -8.38 12.43 13.98
N PHE A 609 -7.41 12.37 14.90
CA PHE A 609 -6.31 13.33 14.96
C PHE A 609 -5.20 12.87 14.04
N ARG A 610 -4.87 13.68 13.04
CA ARG A 610 -3.72 13.40 12.17
C ARG A 610 -2.44 13.84 12.87
N ILE A 611 -1.45 12.97 12.89
CA ILE A 611 -0.17 13.23 13.52
C ILE A 611 0.97 12.79 12.61
N LYS A 612 1.93 13.69 12.41
CA LYS A 612 3.18 13.40 11.72
C LYS A 612 4.09 12.62 12.67
N VAL A 613 4.48 11.43 12.25
CA VAL A 613 5.39 10.56 13.00
C VAL A 613 6.71 10.46 12.25
N GLY A 614 7.79 10.64 12.99
CA GLY A 614 9.17 10.71 12.54
C GLY A 614 9.52 12.05 11.90
N LYS A 615 10.80 12.19 11.55
CA LYS A 615 11.28 13.31 10.73
C LYS A 615 11.43 12.78 9.32
N GLU A 616 10.74 13.37 8.36
CA GLU A 616 11.17 13.29 6.97
C GLU A 616 10.60 14.44 6.12
N ASP A 617 11.46 14.89 5.21
CA ASP A 617 11.30 15.96 4.21
C ASP A 617 10.41 15.53 3.02
N ALA A 618 9.43 14.67 3.28
CA ALA A 618 8.64 13.97 2.28
C ALA A 618 7.47 14.82 1.75
N ASP A 619 7.69 15.57 0.68
CA ASP A 619 6.65 16.32 -0.02
C ASP A 619 6.00 15.43 -1.11
N PRO A 620 4.68 15.15 -1.10
CA PRO A 620 3.99 14.52 -2.22
C PRO A 620 4.20 15.25 -3.55
N ALA A 621 4.55 16.54 -3.51
CA ALA A 621 4.92 17.32 -4.69
C ALA A 621 6.29 16.93 -5.28
N ALA A 622 7.16 16.28 -4.50
CA ALA A 622 8.46 15.75 -4.92
C ALA A 622 8.38 14.32 -5.49
N VAL A 623 7.20 13.68 -5.43
CA VAL A 623 6.94 12.39 -6.07
C VAL A 623 6.54 12.63 -7.51
N HIS A 624 7.21 11.95 -8.44
CA HIS A 624 6.93 12.06 -9.87
C HIS A 624 6.60 10.70 -10.45
N ALA A 625 5.57 10.61 -11.28
CA ALA A 625 5.26 9.41 -12.03
C ALA A 625 5.58 9.62 -13.51
N VAL A 626 6.38 8.72 -14.09
CA VAL A 626 6.82 8.79 -15.50
C VAL A 626 6.87 7.40 -16.12
N GLY A 627 6.52 7.31 -17.40
CA GLY A 627 6.63 6.07 -18.17
C GLY A 627 5.56 5.93 -19.23
N ASN A 628 5.75 4.93 -20.10
CA ASN A 628 4.87 4.71 -21.25
C ASN A 628 3.44 4.36 -20.83
N GLY A 629 3.26 3.78 -19.64
CA GLY A 629 1.97 3.50 -19.02
C GLY A 629 1.18 4.73 -18.57
N LEU A 630 1.72 5.95 -18.66
CA LEU A 630 0.97 7.19 -18.40
C LEU A 630 0.60 7.93 -19.71
N GLY A 631 0.96 7.38 -20.87
CA GLY A 631 0.69 7.95 -22.19
C GLY A 631 -0.36 7.19 -22.99
N GLU A 632 -0.09 6.94 -24.27
CA GLU A 632 -0.95 6.10 -25.12
C GLU A 632 -0.64 4.62 -24.90
N VAL A 633 -1.68 3.82 -24.69
CA VAL A 633 -1.56 2.38 -24.40
C VAL A 633 -2.46 1.55 -25.31
N LYS A 634 -2.20 0.24 -25.40
CA LYS A 634 -2.98 -0.69 -26.23
C LYS A 634 -3.60 -1.82 -25.44
N THR A 635 -4.80 -2.22 -25.83
CA THR A 635 -5.53 -3.35 -25.22
C THR A 635 -4.70 -4.63 -25.28
N GLY A 636 -4.64 -5.37 -24.17
CA GLY A 636 -3.91 -6.64 -24.06
C GLY A 636 -2.39 -6.51 -23.95
N HIS A 637 -1.83 -5.31 -24.09
CA HIS A 637 -0.41 -5.07 -23.92
C HIS A 637 -0.09 -4.68 -22.48
N LYS A 638 0.83 -5.43 -21.85
CA LYS A 638 1.38 -5.05 -20.55
C LYS A 638 2.20 -3.76 -20.71
N THR A 639 1.84 -2.74 -19.95
CA THR A 639 2.53 -1.45 -19.93
C THR A 639 2.93 -1.10 -18.49
N ASP A 640 3.79 -0.09 -18.35
CA ASP A 640 4.34 0.27 -17.05
C ASP A 640 4.73 1.74 -16.94
N PHE A 641 4.76 2.21 -15.69
CA PHE A 641 5.32 3.49 -15.31
C PHE A 641 6.03 3.36 -13.97
N ILE A 642 6.95 4.29 -13.71
CA ILE A 642 7.72 4.37 -12.49
C ILE A 642 7.20 5.56 -11.69
N VAL A 643 6.89 5.31 -10.42
CA VAL A 643 6.69 6.36 -9.42
C VAL A 643 8.02 6.55 -8.71
N ASP A 644 8.69 7.67 -9.03
CA ASP A 644 9.92 8.09 -8.39
C ASP A 644 9.62 8.65 -7.00
N THR A 645 10.11 7.94 -5.99
CA THR A 645 9.97 8.30 -4.59
C THR A 645 11.31 8.67 -3.95
N CYS A 646 12.39 8.79 -4.74
CA CYS A 646 13.75 9.03 -4.23
C CYS A 646 13.90 10.39 -3.53
N ALA A 647 13.14 11.39 -3.99
CA ALA A 647 13.11 12.73 -3.39
C ALA A 647 12.04 12.88 -2.29
N ALA A 648 11.26 11.83 -2.04
CA ALA A 648 10.04 11.90 -1.22
C ALA A 648 10.14 11.16 0.12
N GLY A 649 11.31 10.64 0.51
CA GLY A 649 11.48 9.89 1.76
C GLY A 649 10.71 8.57 1.81
N ALA A 650 10.53 7.99 2.99
CA ALA A 650 9.66 6.84 3.24
C ALA A 650 8.20 7.28 3.47
N GLY A 651 7.24 6.44 3.08
CA GLY A 651 5.81 6.75 3.14
C GLY A 651 4.96 5.64 2.53
N THR A 652 3.70 5.94 2.19
CA THR A 652 2.78 4.98 1.58
C THR A 652 2.40 5.41 0.17
N LEU A 653 2.71 4.57 -0.82
CA LEU A 653 2.31 4.75 -2.20
C LEU A 653 1.01 3.96 -2.46
N ALA A 654 -0.05 4.67 -2.86
CA ALA A 654 -1.30 4.08 -3.30
C ALA A 654 -1.56 4.43 -4.78
N VAL A 655 -1.88 3.44 -5.60
CA VAL A 655 -2.18 3.62 -7.01
C VAL A 655 -3.53 2.99 -7.31
N THR A 656 -4.42 3.76 -7.92
CA THR A 656 -5.75 3.32 -8.38
C THR A 656 -5.90 3.62 -9.86
N ILE A 657 -6.40 2.66 -10.63
CA ILE A 657 -6.69 2.79 -12.05
C ILE A 657 -8.18 2.60 -12.26
N ASP A 658 -8.85 3.67 -12.69
CA ASP A 658 -10.27 3.69 -13.03
C ASP A 658 -10.43 3.69 -14.55
N GLY A 659 -11.32 2.86 -15.11
CA GLY A 659 -11.50 2.82 -16.57
C GLY A 659 -12.68 1.97 -17.03
N PRO A 660 -12.80 1.70 -18.35
CA PRO A 660 -13.89 0.91 -18.92
C PRO A 660 -13.82 -0.60 -18.59
N SER A 661 -12.73 -1.07 -17.99
CA SER A 661 -12.57 -2.44 -17.48
C SER A 661 -11.56 -2.47 -16.34
N LYS A 662 -11.63 -3.51 -15.49
CA LYS A 662 -10.56 -3.76 -14.52
C LYS A 662 -9.26 -4.08 -15.24
N VAL A 663 -8.15 -3.67 -14.64
CA VAL A 663 -6.82 -3.97 -15.15
C VAL A 663 -6.12 -4.92 -14.21
N SER A 664 -5.39 -5.90 -14.76
CA SER A 664 -4.41 -6.62 -13.96
C SER A 664 -3.31 -5.63 -13.62
N MET A 665 -2.99 -5.46 -12.34
CA MET A 665 -1.97 -4.54 -11.87
C MET A 665 -1.03 -5.22 -10.88
N ASP A 666 0.27 -4.93 -11.00
CA ASP A 666 1.30 -5.33 -10.06
C ASP A 666 2.24 -4.15 -9.80
N CYS A 667 2.75 -4.04 -8.58
CA CYS A 667 3.72 -3.02 -8.20
C CYS A 667 4.98 -3.71 -7.71
N THR A 668 6.11 -3.37 -8.31
CA THR A 668 7.41 -3.93 -7.96
C THR A 668 8.38 -2.84 -7.61
N GLU A 669 9.18 -3.08 -6.58
CA GLU A 669 10.23 -2.18 -6.18
C GLU A 669 11.36 -2.11 -7.24
N VAL A 670 11.81 -0.90 -7.59
CA VAL A 670 12.95 -0.66 -8.50
C VAL A 670 13.91 0.40 -7.93
N GLU A 671 15.10 0.56 -8.50
CA GLU A 671 16.11 1.50 -8.00
C GLU A 671 15.60 2.94 -7.90
N GLU A 672 14.84 3.40 -8.89
CA GLU A 672 14.29 4.76 -8.97
C GLU A 672 13.01 4.95 -8.13
N GLY A 673 12.46 3.91 -7.50
CA GLY A 673 11.19 4.00 -6.79
C GLY A 673 10.34 2.74 -6.96
N TYR A 674 9.13 2.89 -7.49
CA TYR A 674 8.16 1.80 -7.63
C TYR A 674 7.65 1.70 -9.06
N LYS A 675 7.87 0.54 -9.68
CA LYS A 675 7.40 0.25 -11.03
C LYS A 675 6.02 -0.38 -10.97
N VAL A 676 5.01 0.35 -11.42
CA VAL A 676 3.64 -0.12 -11.55
C VAL A 676 3.47 -0.68 -12.96
N ARG A 677 3.00 -1.91 -13.06
CA ARG A 677 2.72 -2.58 -14.33
C ARG A 677 1.24 -2.91 -14.40
N TYR A 678 0.59 -2.58 -15.50
CA TYR A 678 -0.82 -2.91 -15.69
C TYR A 678 -1.14 -3.31 -17.14
N THR A 679 -2.28 -3.96 -17.35
CA THR A 679 -2.75 -4.38 -18.68
C THR A 679 -4.21 -3.99 -18.87
N PRO A 680 -4.51 -2.98 -19.73
CA PRO A 680 -5.88 -2.63 -20.07
C PRO A 680 -6.48 -3.65 -21.03
N LEU A 681 -7.75 -4.01 -20.84
CA LEU A 681 -8.43 -5.03 -21.65
C LEU A 681 -9.47 -4.44 -22.59
N VAL A 682 -9.93 -3.22 -22.34
CA VAL A 682 -10.95 -2.54 -23.15
C VAL A 682 -10.44 -1.17 -23.57
N PRO A 683 -10.61 -0.76 -24.84
CA PRO A 683 -10.22 0.56 -25.32
C PRO A 683 -11.13 1.65 -24.72
N GLY A 684 -10.54 2.80 -24.46
CA GLY A 684 -11.18 3.95 -23.81
C GLY A 684 -10.21 4.67 -22.87
N ASP A 685 -10.76 5.65 -22.15
CA ASP A 685 -9.99 6.47 -21.22
C ASP A 685 -9.87 5.77 -19.86
N TYR A 686 -8.63 5.63 -19.39
CA TYR A 686 -8.29 5.19 -18.03
C TYR A 686 -7.73 6.38 -17.24
N TYR A 687 -7.99 6.39 -15.94
CA TYR A 687 -7.56 7.44 -15.03
C TYR A 687 -6.76 6.81 -13.90
N ILE A 688 -5.47 7.15 -13.86
CA ILE A 688 -4.53 6.60 -12.89
C ILE A 688 -4.33 7.63 -11.78
N SER A 689 -4.93 7.35 -10.62
CA SER A 689 -4.72 8.11 -9.40
C SER A 689 -3.49 7.59 -8.67
N VAL A 690 -2.47 8.42 -8.49
CA VAL A 690 -1.28 8.10 -7.72
C VAL A 690 -1.25 8.99 -6.49
N LYS A 691 -1.23 8.38 -5.31
CA LYS A 691 -1.22 9.04 -4.02
C LYS A 691 0.00 8.64 -3.20
N TYR A 692 0.60 9.61 -2.53
CA TYR A 692 1.66 9.40 -1.57
C TYR A 692 1.23 9.95 -0.20
N ASN A 693 1.25 9.11 0.84
CA ASN A 693 0.71 9.43 2.16
C ASN A 693 -0.75 9.95 2.10
N SER A 694 -1.58 9.33 1.26
CA SER A 694 -2.98 9.71 0.97
C SER A 694 -3.21 11.01 0.19
N TYR A 695 -2.15 11.73 -0.21
CA TYR A 695 -2.26 12.93 -1.05
C TYR A 695 -1.95 12.63 -2.50
N HIS A 696 -2.69 13.22 -3.43
CA HIS A 696 -2.37 13.10 -4.86
C HIS A 696 -0.99 13.71 -5.14
N ILE A 697 -0.19 13.01 -5.96
CA ILE A 697 1.08 13.55 -6.45
C ILE A 697 0.82 14.55 -7.59
N VAL A 698 1.85 15.30 -7.99
CA VAL A 698 1.75 16.20 -9.15
C VAL A 698 1.34 15.43 -10.41
N GLY A 699 0.37 15.97 -11.14
CA GLY A 699 -0.17 15.37 -12.36
C GLY A 699 -1.25 14.30 -12.12
N SER A 700 -1.39 13.77 -10.91
CA SER A 700 -2.48 12.84 -10.60
C SER A 700 -3.83 13.58 -10.52
N PRO A 701 -4.94 12.96 -10.99
CA PRO A 701 -4.97 11.70 -11.75
C PRO A 701 -4.50 11.86 -13.20
N PHE A 702 -3.77 10.87 -13.71
CA PHE A 702 -3.28 10.83 -15.09
C PHE A 702 -4.34 10.22 -16.01
N LYS A 703 -4.72 10.95 -17.07
CA LYS A 703 -5.58 10.41 -18.14
C LYS A 703 -4.73 9.64 -19.16
N VAL A 704 -5.08 8.37 -19.39
CA VAL A 704 -4.41 7.45 -20.30
C VAL A 704 -5.41 6.96 -21.33
N THR A 705 -5.13 7.18 -22.62
CA THR A 705 -6.00 6.71 -23.72
C THR A 705 -5.56 5.33 -24.17
N CYS A 706 -6.46 4.35 -24.08
CA CYS A 706 -6.23 2.99 -24.55
C CYS A 706 -6.92 2.75 -25.90
N THR A 707 -6.17 2.22 -26.87
CA THR A 707 -6.66 1.90 -28.22
C THR A 707 -6.56 0.39 -28.51
N GLY A 708 -7.36 -0.12 -29.43
CA GLY A 708 -7.36 -1.54 -29.82
C GLY A 708 -8.77 -2.14 -29.82
N GLU A 709 -8.84 -3.46 -29.66
CA GLU A 709 -10.09 -4.24 -29.66
C GLU A 709 -10.55 -4.54 -28.22
N ASP A 710 -11.85 -4.72 -28.02
CA ASP A 710 -12.41 -5.13 -26.73
C ASP A 710 -11.99 -6.59 -26.43
N LEU A 711 -11.10 -6.79 -25.45
CA LEU A 711 -10.64 -8.11 -24.98
C LEU A 711 -11.35 -8.57 -23.69
N ALA A 712 -12.25 -7.73 -23.14
CA ALA A 712 -13.10 -8.02 -22.00
C ALA A 712 -14.44 -7.27 -22.15
N GLU A 713 -15.44 -7.60 -21.32
CA GLU A 713 -16.71 -6.86 -21.31
C GLU A 713 -16.52 -5.44 -20.77
N ARG A 714 -17.15 -4.48 -21.45
CA ARG A 714 -17.12 -3.07 -21.07
C ARG A 714 -17.99 -2.82 -19.84
N GLY A 715 -17.36 -2.48 -18.73
CA GLY A 715 -18.01 -1.99 -17.52
C GLY A 715 -18.38 -0.50 -17.63
N ALA A 716 -19.30 -0.04 -16.78
CA ALA A 716 -19.69 1.37 -16.74
C ALA A 716 -18.57 2.28 -16.21
N GLN A 717 -17.83 1.80 -15.20
CA GLN A 717 -16.60 2.37 -14.63
C GLN A 717 -16.05 1.35 -13.62
N GLU A 718 -14.84 0.84 -13.85
CA GLU A 718 -14.20 -0.21 -13.06
C GLU A 718 -12.91 0.31 -12.41
N SER A 719 -12.63 -0.10 -11.17
CA SER A 719 -11.47 0.35 -10.39
C SER A 719 -10.55 -0.81 -10.02
N SER A 720 -9.23 -0.61 -10.14
CA SER A 720 -8.18 -1.54 -9.69
C SER A 720 -7.17 -0.80 -8.84
N SER A 721 -6.76 -1.33 -7.68
CA SER A 721 -5.86 -0.62 -6.75
C SER A 721 -4.72 -1.47 -6.22
N VAL A 722 -3.61 -0.81 -5.86
CA VAL A 722 -2.45 -1.40 -5.18
C VAL A 722 -1.91 -0.38 -4.16
N VAL A 723 -1.49 -0.87 -3.00
CA VAL A 723 -0.89 -0.05 -1.94
C VAL A 723 0.43 -0.69 -1.53
N VAL A 724 1.48 0.11 -1.41
CA VAL A 724 2.84 -0.33 -1.08
C VAL A 724 3.48 0.63 -0.09
N GLU A 725 4.14 0.09 0.92
CA GLU A 725 5.00 0.86 1.83
C GLU A 725 6.34 1.14 1.13
N THR A 726 6.73 2.42 1.13
CA THR A 726 7.95 2.85 0.47
C THR A 726 9.13 2.86 1.44
N VAL A 727 10.24 2.29 0.98
CA VAL A 727 11.52 2.41 1.70
C VAL A 727 12.22 3.69 1.26
N HIS A 728 13.00 4.29 2.17
CA HIS A 728 13.81 5.45 1.84
C HIS A 728 14.85 5.07 0.76
N LYS A 729 14.81 5.75 -0.39
CA LYS A 729 15.70 5.46 -1.52
C LYS A 729 16.63 6.62 -1.79
N VAL A 730 17.92 6.35 -1.66
CA VAL A 730 18.97 7.27 -2.10
C VAL A 730 19.42 6.81 -3.47
N SER A 731 19.03 7.53 -4.52
CA SER A 731 19.51 7.22 -5.87
C SER A 731 21.05 7.25 -5.89
N LYS A 732 21.68 6.17 -6.34
CA LYS A 732 23.08 6.23 -6.76
C LYS A 732 23.10 6.87 -8.14
N SER A 733 23.17 8.20 -8.14
CA SER A 733 23.31 9.09 -9.30
C SER A 733 22.09 9.18 -10.22
N ARG A 734 21.32 10.27 -10.06
CA ARG A 734 21.03 11.25 -11.12
C ARG A 734 20.44 12.52 -10.51
N VAL A 735 21.32 13.45 -10.17
CA VAL A 735 20.96 14.87 -10.16
C VAL A 735 20.66 15.23 -11.62
N GLN A 736 19.40 15.20 -12.04
CA GLN A 736 19.01 15.83 -13.29
C GLN A 736 18.90 17.33 -13.04
N GLY A 737 20.07 17.96 -12.91
CA GLY A 737 20.23 19.35 -13.29
C GLY A 737 19.97 19.51 -14.80
N PRO A 738 20.08 20.73 -15.34
CA PRO A 738 19.77 21.02 -16.74
C PRO A 738 20.41 19.99 -17.68
N THR A 739 19.60 19.31 -18.49
CA THR A 739 20.08 18.38 -19.52
C THR A 739 20.95 19.15 -20.51
N LEU A 740 22.25 18.84 -20.51
CA LEU A 740 23.17 19.37 -21.49
C LEU A 740 22.75 18.90 -22.90
N PRO A 741 22.84 19.76 -23.93
CA PRO A 741 22.60 19.35 -25.31
C PRO A 741 23.51 18.17 -25.68
N HIS A 742 23.02 17.25 -26.51
CA HIS A 742 23.86 16.19 -27.04
C HIS A 742 24.94 16.80 -27.94
N PHE A 743 26.18 16.82 -27.47
CA PHE A 743 27.34 17.37 -28.17
C PHE A 743 27.95 16.32 -29.10
N LYS A 744 28.11 16.67 -30.39
CA LYS A 744 28.92 15.90 -31.35
C LYS A 744 30.27 16.58 -31.49
N SER A 745 31.33 15.93 -31.01
CA SER A 745 32.68 16.49 -31.02
C SER A 745 33.77 15.43 -31.11
N ASP A 746 34.97 15.88 -31.40
CA ASP A 746 36.20 15.08 -31.50
C ASP A 746 37.34 15.84 -30.80
N ALA A 747 37.67 15.45 -29.56
CA ALA A 747 38.67 16.14 -28.75
C ALA A 747 40.08 16.09 -29.35
N SER A 748 40.37 15.10 -30.22
CA SER A 748 41.66 14.95 -30.89
C SER A 748 41.99 16.10 -31.86
N LYS A 749 40.98 16.88 -32.26
CA LYS A 749 41.11 18.04 -33.15
C LYS A 749 41.30 19.36 -32.42
N VAL A 750 41.21 19.37 -31.09
CA VAL A 750 41.45 20.58 -30.29
C VAL A 750 42.96 20.81 -30.14
N THR A 751 43.42 22.03 -30.37
CA THR A 751 44.83 22.39 -30.25
C THR A 751 45.05 23.47 -29.20
N CYS A 752 46.15 23.37 -28.45
CA CYS A 752 46.55 24.32 -27.43
C CYS A 752 47.90 24.95 -27.77
N LYS A 753 48.02 26.28 -27.65
CA LYS A 753 49.26 27.02 -27.93
C LYS A 753 49.45 28.17 -26.95
N GLY A 754 50.68 28.36 -26.49
CA GLY A 754 51.03 29.49 -25.62
C GLY A 754 52.13 29.14 -24.64
N MET A 755 52.89 30.15 -24.21
CA MET A 755 54.00 29.94 -23.27
C MET A 755 53.53 29.42 -21.91
N GLY A 756 52.30 29.76 -21.49
CA GLY A 756 51.68 29.25 -20.27
C GLY A 756 51.37 27.74 -20.27
N LEU A 757 51.67 26.99 -21.33
CA LEU A 757 51.60 25.52 -21.30
C LEU A 757 52.94 24.87 -20.98
N LYS A 758 54.02 25.66 -20.90
CA LYS A 758 55.38 25.17 -20.67
C LYS A 758 56.05 25.88 -19.51
N LYS A 759 55.87 27.20 -19.40
CA LYS A 759 56.52 28.02 -18.38
C LYS A 759 55.58 29.08 -17.85
N ALA A 760 55.52 29.23 -16.54
CA ALA A 760 54.79 30.30 -15.87
C ALA A 760 55.73 31.20 -15.07
N TYR A 761 55.30 32.42 -14.80
CA TYR A 761 55.99 33.38 -13.95
C TYR A 761 55.16 33.64 -12.70
N LEU A 762 55.82 33.58 -11.54
CA LEU A 762 55.22 33.85 -10.23
C LEU A 762 54.57 35.22 -10.19
N GLN A 763 53.35 35.26 -9.64
CA GLN A 763 52.55 36.47 -9.40
C GLN A 763 52.31 37.32 -10.67
N LYS A 764 52.49 36.73 -11.86
CA LYS A 764 52.16 37.35 -13.14
C LYS A 764 51.06 36.55 -13.82
N GLN A 765 50.33 37.24 -14.70
CA GLN A 765 49.34 36.60 -15.57
C GLN A 765 50.05 35.77 -16.63
N ASN A 766 49.79 34.47 -16.62
CA ASN A 766 50.29 33.51 -17.61
C ASN A 766 49.12 33.09 -18.49
N GLN A 767 49.38 32.88 -19.77
CA GLN A 767 48.30 32.63 -20.72
C GLN A 767 48.65 31.62 -21.81
N PHE A 768 47.62 30.95 -22.30
CA PHE A 768 47.63 30.15 -23.51
C PHE A 768 46.26 30.17 -24.20
N THR A 769 46.21 29.76 -25.46
CA THR A 769 44.98 29.69 -26.26
C THR A 769 44.61 28.25 -26.55
N VAL A 770 43.31 28.00 -26.63
CA VAL A 770 42.69 26.73 -27.02
C VAL A 770 41.87 26.98 -28.28
N HIS A 771 42.11 26.19 -29.33
CA HIS A 771 41.41 26.26 -30.60
C HIS A 771 40.64 24.95 -30.83
N ALA A 772 39.31 25.02 -30.84
CA ALA A 772 38.40 23.88 -31.01
C ALA A 772 37.45 24.04 -32.23
N GLY A 773 37.82 24.90 -33.19
CA GLY A 773 37.00 25.16 -34.39
C GLY A 773 36.67 23.91 -35.21
N ASP A 774 37.62 22.98 -35.32
CA ASP A 774 37.49 21.76 -36.13
C ASP A 774 37.00 20.54 -35.31
N ALA A 775 36.78 20.71 -34.01
CA ALA A 775 36.48 19.65 -33.05
C ALA A 775 34.98 19.43 -32.81
N GLY A 776 34.09 20.11 -33.55
CA GLY A 776 32.66 20.12 -33.27
C GLY A 776 32.31 20.90 -32.00
N ASN A 777 31.03 20.94 -31.61
CA ASN A 777 30.58 21.73 -30.46
C ASN A 777 30.62 20.88 -29.19
N ASN A 778 31.34 21.33 -28.17
CA ASN A 778 31.35 20.75 -26.83
C ASN A 778 31.81 21.81 -25.80
N ILE A 779 31.92 21.42 -24.52
CA ILE A 779 32.31 22.29 -23.42
C ILE A 779 33.83 22.19 -23.19
N LEU A 780 34.50 23.33 -23.07
CA LEU A 780 35.91 23.39 -22.67
C LEU A 780 36.03 23.31 -21.14
N TYR A 781 36.79 22.33 -20.64
CA TYR A 781 37.22 22.28 -19.25
C TYR A 781 38.71 22.56 -19.16
N VAL A 782 39.10 23.48 -18.27
CA VAL A 782 40.50 23.74 -17.95
C VAL A 782 40.67 23.74 -16.45
N GLY A 783 41.57 22.89 -15.97
CA GLY A 783 41.93 22.79 -14.56
C GLY A 783 43.43 22.95 -14.40
N MET A 784 43.84 23.56 -13.29
CA MET A 784 45.25 23.69 -12.95
C MET A 784 45.50 23.19 -11.55
N TYR A 785 46.46 22.29 -11.42
CA TYR A 785 46.86 21.70 -10.14
C TYR A 785 48.32 22.06 -9.86
N GLY A 786 48.55 22.72 -8.73
CA GLY A 786 49.86 23.09 -8.23
C GLY A 786 50.32 22.23 -7.05
N PRO A 787 51.48 22.53 -6.46
CA PRO A 787 52.11 21.71 -5.43
C PRO A 787 51.30 21.59 -4.12
N LYS A 788 50.41 22.56 -3.83
CA LYS A 788 49.55 22.55 -2.63
C LYS A 788 48.07 22.32 -2.92
N GLY A 789 47.71 22.00 -4.17
CA GLY A 789 46.31 21.83 -4.58
C GLY A 789 45.95 22.61 -5.84
N PRO A 790 44.65 22.69 -6.18
CA PRO A 790 44.18 23.41 -7.35
C PRO A 790 44.51 24.91 -7.28
N CYS A 791 44.84 25.50 -8.43
CA CYS A 791 45.19 26.91 -8.53
C CYS A 791 43.95 27.80 -8.31
N GLU A 792 44.08 28.83 -7.46
CA GLU A 792 42.97 29.72 -7.10
C GLU A 792 42.49 30.62 -8.25
N GLU A 793 43.38 30.99 -9.18
CA GLU A 793 43.09 31.95 -10.25
C GLU A 793 43.32 31.33 -11.63
N CYS A 794 42.26 30.81 -12.25
CA CYS A 794 42.23 30.35 -13.63
C CYS A 794 40.95 30.85 -14.32
N PHE A 795 41.11 31.66 -15.37
CA PHE A 795 40.03 32.31 -16.10
C PHE A 795 40.04 31.87 -17.56
N ILE A 796 38.88 31.46 -18.06
CA ILE A 796 38.67 31.10 -19.47
C ILE A 796 37.82 32.18 -20.12
N LYS A 797 38.32 32.75 -21.22
CA LYS A 797 37.59 33.72 -22.03
C LYS A 797 37.29 33.13 -23.41
N HIS A 798 36.01 33.01 -23.77
CA HIS A 798 35.61 32.62 -25.12
C HIS A 798 35.79 33.79 -26.08
N MET A 799 36.62 33.60 -27.09
CA MET A 799 37.00 34.60 -28.11
C MET A 799 36.16 34.47 -29.40
N GLY A 800 35.17 33.56 -29.42
CA GLY A 800 34.31 33.27 -30.57
C GLY A 800 34.88 32.18 -31.49
N ARG A 801 33.98 31.53 -32.25
CA ARG A 801 34.30 30.42 -33.17
C ARG A 801 35.08 29.28 -32.50
N ASN A 802 34.66 28.89 -31.28
CA ASN A 802 35.30 27.84 -30.47
C ASN A 802 36.80 28.10 -30.21
N ASN A 803 37.21 29.38 -30.15
CA ASN A 803 38.53 29.79 -29.68
C ASN A 803 38.43 30.34 -28.27
N TYR A 804 39.37 29.97 -27.41
CA TYR A 804 39.39 30.36 -26.00
C TYR A 804 40.78 30.84 -25.60
N GLN A 805 40.82 31.82 -24.69
CA GLN A 805 42.03 32.28 -24.05
C GLN A 805 41.96 31.92 -22.56
N VAL A 806 42.94 31.16 -22.09
CA VAL A 806 43.08 30.77 -20.69
C VAL A 806 44.14 31.66 -20.06
N ASN A 807 43.80 32.28 -18.93
CA ASN A 807 44.70 33.08 -18.12
C ASN A 807 44.76 32.53 -16.70
N TYR A 808 45.95 32.45 -16.11
CA TYR A 808 46.11 31.98 -14.74
C TYR A 808 47.30 32.65 -14.04
N VAL A 809 47.28 32.69 -12.71
CA VAL A 809 48.35 33.25 -11.88
C VAL A 809 48.85 32.21 -10.91
N VAL A 810 50.16 31.96 -10.91
CA VAL A 810 50.81 31.03 -9.98
C VAL A 810 51.45 31.81 -8.83
N ARG A 811 51.15 31.42 -7.59
CA ARG A 811 51.59 32.16 -6.39
C ARG A 811 52.82 31.55 -5.72
N GLU A 812 53.15 30.29 -6.02
CA GLU A 812 54.21 29.53 -5.35
C GLU A 812 55.05 28.73 -6.35
N ARG A 813 56.32 28.43 -6.00
CA ARG A 813 57.21 27.61 -6.82
C ARG A 813 56.91 26.12 -6.63
N GLY A 814 56.98 25.35 -7.71
CA GLY A 814 56.81 23.90 -7.69
C GLY A 814 56.32 23.37 -9.04
N ASP A 815 56.01 22.08 -9.09
CA ASP A 815 55.47 21.45 -10.29
C ASP A 815 53.98 21.80 -10.45
N TYR A 816 53.61 22.34 -11.62
CA TYR A 816 52.21 22.59 -11.97
C TYR A 816 51.79 21.73 -13.16
N ILE A 817 50.53 21.28 -13.11
CA ILE A 817 49.89 20.47 -14.14
C ILE A 817 48.65 21.21 -14.65
N VAL A 818 48.57 21.39 -15.97
CA VAL A 818 47.40 21.96 -16.66
C VAL A 818 46.63 20.84 -17.36
N LEU A 819 45.38 20.68 -16.97
CA LEU A 819 44.41 19.76 -17.55
C LEU A 819 43.52 20.54 -18.51
N VAL A 820 43.41 20.08 -19.75
CA VAL A 820 42.53 20.65 -20.76
C VAL A 820 41.72 19.53 -21.37
N LYS A 821 40.40 19.66 -21.34
CA LYS A 821 39.45 18.68 -21.90
C LYS A 821 38.43 19.37 -22.79
N TRP A 822 37.94 18.63 -23.78
CA TRP A 822 36.82 19.03 -24.64
C TRP A 822 35.71 18.00 -24.48
N GLY A 823 34.65 18.37 -23.77
CA GLY A 823 33.77 17.40 -23.13
C GLY A 823 34.51 16.63 -22.04
N ASP A 824 34.25 15.33 -21.94
CA ASP A 824 34.87 14.46 -20.93
C ASP A 824 36.29 13.97 -21.31
N GLU A 825 36.71 14.19 -22.56
CA GLU A 825 37.95 13.69 -23.12
C GLU A 825 39.12 14.69 -23.03
N HIS A 826 40.32 14.17 -22.75
CA HIS A 826 41.55 14.97 -22.81
C HIS A 826 41.91 15.32 -24.26
N ILE A 827 42.33 16.56 -24.47
CA ILE A 827 42.87 16.99 -25.76
C ILE A 827 44.31 16.48 -25.94
N PRO A 828 44.83 16.42 -27.17
CA PRO A 828 46.23 16.08 -27.42
C PRO A 828 47.21 16.97 -26.62
N GLY A 829 48.10 16.32 -25.88
CA GLY A 829 49.12 16.97 -25.05
C GLY A 829 48.68 17.28 -23.62
N SER A 830 47.40 17.14 -23.27
CA SER A 830 46.95 17.20 -21.88
C SER A 830 47.14 15.83 -21.19
N PRO A 831 47.59 15.78 -19.93
CA PRO A 831 48.02 16.90 -19.08
C PRO A 831 49.35 17.55 -19.50
N PHE A 832 49.44 18.88 -19.39
CA PHE A 832 50.67 19.64 -19.64
C PHE A 832 51.40 19.91 -18.33
N LYS A 833 52.71 19.64 -18.29
CA LYS A 833 53.58 20.07 -17.18
C LYS A 833 54.07 21.50 -17.44
N VAL A 834 53.95 22.37 -16.44
CA VAL A 834 54.37 23.77 -16.50
C VAL A 834 55.44 24.03 -15.46
N ASP A 835 56.59 24.53 -15.92
CA ASP A 835 57.71 24.93 -15.07
C ASP A 835 57.48 26.34 -14.51
N VAL A 836 57.55 26.52 -13.19
CA VAL A 836 57.22 27.78 -12.48
C VAL A 836 58.40 28.36 -11.70
#